data_AF-A0A2U3L327-F1
#
_entry.id   AF-A0A2U3L327-F1
#
_cell.length_a   1.000
_cell.length_b   1.000
_cell.length_c   1.000
_cell.angle_alpha   90.00
_cell.angle_beta   90.00
_cell.angle_gamma   90.00
#
_symmetry.space_group_name_H-M   'P 1'
#
loop_
_entity.id
_entity.type
_entity.pdbx_description
1 polymer ?
#
loop_
_entity_poly.entity_id
_entity_poly.type
_entity_poly.pdbx_seq_one_letter_code
_entity_poly.pdbx_strand_id
1 'polypeptide(L)'
;MSYLYTPRLVFAGQFQADVSTVNNDPEHFDSRTFQPNYELLQTANSANGWWNPRGTGAWRFFGAKVQQVYYRDGTSSDDPNVDPVVGAAINGSDVRVEGKLVDLDPMQQMVSEIWGFQIVLQRFTPGGVGAPPLGFRGDFEVAAFADIWNRFPPGQGDAVYGAFYQSVLNAVEWKGDGGSRFLQELSASGVPDRLSIKFNVDGIDQDATSTTFTFGRVVGTIGLGSAGEPRRFVAGKALLPVPVPPSPLNTAYAMVRDNRLWLDVGNSLPTQSSGGPNLPVGSLYAAILPSSGAPVLLGEIEYQGPNWFTRTAGVVSFPLTADLVKLATTNPVAVVQSSASGPQPLLMESPAFVRADQFVFRFNPPQTLDAEFWATSLGNPAAGQTISLAYDPTLMQQQATQGPVPGPQTVGQPQSALQFPSTVTTGPDGRANLPMTSADPGDPRVYIDGQVYGITYGLGNSAPPVGSVQNPSLILNALVFSGFQAPEEPTWLENVQPIFQQYANLYPIMRPIVDLANFASVMSRRSILQKVFDTPIHDPNYMPVTRDLSAPKREMIRKWLAKPVYMRLDSKPDLMQALQLAVELEHSTIPPYLTALYSIKAGANGEVADLIRSVVIEEMLHMALSSNILISIGGAPKIDRPDFVPSYPGPLPGGLRGGLTVRLRRCSIAQIRDVFLSIEEPEETVDPARGRSDSRDETQSHAFTIGWFYDEIDKALVNLAASGEISFGHTDRQVADWSGPGTLLVIRSLEDARAAIREIKEQGEGAGPLNPDDPEHELAHFYRFSEIVEGRRLVFHPETRTFSYSGSRIPFDPDGVWPMLDDPDMVLYPPGSRALILAEQFSRTYQALLKGLHRTFNGEPGYLREAIGLMYSVDLAARELMRTPSGLKDGSTAGPTFQLTAPGMV
;
A
#
# COMPACT_ATOMS: atom_id res chain seq x y z
N MET A 1 25.67 19.21 16.52
CA MET A 1 24.54 19.27 15.61
C MET A 1 24.17 20.70 15.38
N SER A 2 24.44 21.26 14.22
CA SER A 2 24.12 22.66 13.96
C SER A 2 22.64 23.00 13.93
N TYR A 3 21.73 22.04 13.80
CA TYR A 3 20.30 22.35 13.93
C TYR A 3 20.03 22.93 15.34
N LEU A 4 20.82 22.51 16.33
CA LEU A 4 20.66 22.83 17.75
C LEU A 4 21.34 24.13 18.17
N TYR A 5 22.37 24.60 17.47
CA TYR A 5 23.14 25.81 17.82
C TYR A 5 23.33 26.74 16.61
N THR A 6 24.07 27.83 16.78
CA THR A 6 24.17 28.91 15.78
C THR A 6 25.27 28.69 14.74
N PRO A 7 25.13 29.21 13.51
CA PRO A 7 23.93 29.88 12.98
C PRO A 7 22.85 28.86 12.59
N ARG A 8 21.57 29.18 12.84
CA ARG A 8 20.41 28.36 12.43
C ARG A 8 19.22 29.21 12.04
N LEU A 9 18.32 28.65 11.24
CA LEU A 9 16.97 29.18 11.04
C LEU A 9 15.93 28.29 11.72
N VAL A 10 14.75 28.86 11.98
CA VAL A 10 13.55 28.17 12.44
C VAL A 10 12.46 28.34 11.41
N PHE A 11 11.73 27.27 11.09
CA PHE A 11 10.60 27.30 10.20
C PHE A 11 9.37 26.63 10.83
N ALA A 12 8.19 27.07 10.41
CA ALA A 12 6.91 26.52 10.84
C ALA A 12 5.90 26.52 9.69
N GLY A 13 5.01 25.54 9.67
CA GLY A 13 3.94 25.40 8.70
C GLY A 13 3.17 24.11 8.91
N GLN A 14 2.70 23.52 7.81
CA GLN A 14 2.07 22.20 7.81
C GLN A 14 2.92 21.18 7.04
N PHE A 15 2.78 19.91 7.40
CA PHE A 15 3.17 18.80 6.55
C PHE A 15 1.91 18.11 6.02
N GLN A 16 2.03 17.40 4.91
CA GLN A 16 1.04 16.44 4.45
C GLN A 16 1.63 15.04 4.52
N ALA A 17 0.90 14.09 5.11
CA ALA A 17 1.19 12.67 5.08
C ALA A 17 -0.03 11.93 4.51
N ASP A 18 -0.06 11.79 3.19
CA ASP A 18 -1.16 11.18 2.46
C ASP A 18 -0.91 9.68 2.24
N VAL A 19 -0.77 8.92 3.32
CA VAL A 19 -0.46 7.48 3.28
C VAL A 19 -1.70 6.63 3.02
N SER A 20 -1.55 5.53 2.28
CA SER A 20 -2.57 4.47 2.31
C SER A 20 -2.61 3.91 3.72
N THR A 21 -3.79 3.63 4.25
CA THR A 21 -3.95 2.95 5.54
C THR A 21 -4.44 1.50 5.38
N VAL A 22 -4.62 1.04 4.13
CA VAL A 22 -4.93 -0.37 3.84
C VAL A 22 -3.74 -1.27 4.19
N ASN A 23 -2.51 -0.81 4.00
CA ASN A 23 -1.29 -1.57 4.31
C ASN A 23 -0.89 -1.55 5.80
N ASN A 24 -1.74 -1.02 6.68
CA ASN A 24 -1.50 -1.02 8.13
C ASN A 24 -1.80 -2.36 8.79
N ASP A 25 -2.69 -3.16 8.21
CA ASP A 25 -3.08 -4.45 8.79
C ASP A 25 -2.35 -5.57 8.05
N PRO A 26 -1.54 -6.40 8.74
CA PRO A 26 -0.81 -7.48 8.09
C PRO A 26 -1.71 -8.44 7.32
N GLU A 27 -2.95 -8.67 7.78
CA GLU A 27 -3.94 -9.53 7.12
C GLU A 27 -4.28 -9.08 5.69
N HIS A 28 -4.24 -7.76 5.42
CA HIS A 28 -4.59 -7.19 4.11
C HIS A 28 -3.56 -7.55 3.02
N PHE A 29 -2.39 -8.06 3.39
CA PHE A 29 -1.40 -8.55 2.43
C PHE A 29 -1.77 -9.92 1.85
N ASP A 30 -2.65 -10.69 2.48
CA ASP A 30 -3.10 -11.99 1.93
C ASP A 30 -4.15 -11.78 0.84
N SER A 31 -3.70 -11.80 -0.42
CA SER A 31 -4.59 -11.60 -1.58
C SER A 31 -5.67 -12.69 -1.71
N ARG A 32 -5.51 -13.87 -1.09
CA ARG A 32 -6.47 -14.98 -1.16
C ARG A 32 -7.69 -14.76 -0.28
N THR A 33 -7.54 -13.93 0.76
CA THR A 33 -8.59 -13.63 1.74
C THR A 33 -8.88 -12.14 1.82
N PHE A 34 -8.34 -11.34 0.89
CA PHE A 34 -8.55 -9.90 0.84
C PHE A 34 -10.04 -9.60 0.60
N GLN A 35 -10.59 -8.68 1.39
CA GLN A 35 -11.98 -8.29 1.31
C GLN A 35 -12.11 -6.90 0.67
N PRO A 36 -13.05 -6.68 -0.27
CA PRO A 36 -13.21 -5.38 -0.94
C PRO A 36 -13.48 -4.21 0.03
N ASN A 37 -14.08 -4.46 1.19
CA ASN A 37 -14.33 -3.41 2.18
C ASN A 37 -13.05 -2.86 2.82
N TYR A 38 -11.92 -3.56 2.75
CA TYR A 38 -10.62 -3.05 3.18
C TYR A 38 -10.14 -1.84 2.37
N GLU A 39 -10.83 -1.47 1.29
CA GLU A 39 -10.53 -0.27 0.49
C GLU A 39 -11.50 0.89 0.76
N LEU A 40 -12.49 0.65 1.61
CA LEU A 40 -13.46 1.66 2.02
C LEU A 40 -12.93 2.41 3.25
N LEU A 41 -13.44 3.64 3.43
CA LEU A 41 -13.18 4.40 4.65
C LEU A 41 -13.75 3.65 5.86
N GLN A 42 -13.05 3.74 6.99
CA GLN A 42 -13.57 3.26 8.27
C GLN A 42 -14.94 3.87 8.58
N THR A 43 -15.75 3.10 9.29
CA THR A 43 -17.06 3.54 9.80
C THR A 43 -17.12 3.31 11.31
N ALA A 44 -18.19 3.76 11.96
CA ALA A 44 -18.38 3.50 13.39
C ALA A 44 -18.43 2.00 13.75
N ASN A 45 -18.72 1.12 12.79
CA ASN A 45 -18.94 -0.31 13.02
C ASN A 45 -17.90 -1.21 12.33
N SER A 46 -16.97 -0.67 11.53
CA SER A 46 -15.99 -1.45 10.78
C SER A 46 -14.71 -0.66 10.56
N ALA A 47 -13.57 -1.33 10.79
CA ALA A 47 -12.25 -0.77 10.53
C ALA A 47 -12.02 -0.50 9.03
N ASN A 48 -12.52 -1.38 8.15
CA ASN A 48 -12.32 -1.30 6.70
C ASN A 48 -10.83 -1.04 6.38
N GLY A 49 -10.51 -0.12 5.47
CA GLY A 49 -9.15 0.32 5.19
C GLY A 49 -8.67 1.50 6.02
N TRP A 50 -9.26 1.71 7.20
CA TRP A 50 -9.00 2.84 8.11
C TRP A 50 -9.34 4.22 7.50
N TRP A 51 -8.68 5.27 7.97
CA TRP A 51 -9.05 6.66 7.72
C TRP A 51 -8.59 7.20 6.36
N ASN A 52 -7.62 6.57 5.67
CA ASN A 52 -7.17 6.98 4.33
C ASN A 52 -6.81 5.79 3.41
N PRO A 53 -7.77 4.95 3.01
CA PRO A 53 -7.50 3.78 2.16
C PRO A 53 -7.00 4.14 0.75
N ARG A 54 -7.12 5.40 0.34
CA ARG A 54 -6.76 5.89 -1.00
C ARG A 54 -5.58 6.86 -0.99
N GLY A 55 -4.75 6.84 0.06
CA GLY A 55 -3.60 7.72 0.16
C GLY A 55 -2.54 7.45 -0.92
N THR A 56 -1.97 8.51 -1.48
CA THR A 56 -0.97 8.46 -2.57
C THR A 56 0.47 8.15 -2.12
N GLY A 57 0.67 7.98 -0.81
CA GLY A 57 1.96 7.93 -0.13
C GLY A 57 2.70 9.27 -0.09
N ALA A 58 2.09 10.38 -0.52
CA ALA A 58 2.79 11.66 -0.67
C ALA A 58 3.19 12.28 0.67
N TRP A 59 4.40 12.82 0.71
CA TRP A 59 4.97 13.59 1.80
C TRP A 59 5.48 14.95 1.30
N ARG A 60 4.99 16.04 1.91
CA ARG A 60 5.45 17.41 1.59
C ARG A 60 5.26 18.38 2.73
N PHE A 61 5.96 19.51 2.66
CA PHE A 61 5.62 20.70 3.43
C PHE A 61 4.63 21.57 2.67
N PHE A 62 3.76 22.25 3.42
CA PHE A 62 2.76 23.16 2.90
C PHE A 62 2.69 24.41 3.78
N GLY A 63 2.74 25.58 3.14
CA GLY A 63 2.70 26.87 3.83
C GLY A 63 3.87 27.11 4.80
N ALA A 64 4.92 26.29 4.78
CA ALA A 64 6.04 26.41 5.70
C ALA A 64 6.93 27.61 5.37
N LYS A 65 7.21 28.42 6.39
CA LYS A 65 7.97 29.66 6.28
C LYS A 65 8.98 29.78 7.39
N VAL A 66 10.11 30.44 7.09
CA VAL A 66 11.07 30.84 8.11
C VAL A 66 10.42 31.84 9.06
N GLN A 67 10.47 31.53 10.36
CA GLN A 67 9.91 32.34 11.43
C GLN A 67 10.99 33.20 12.10
N GLN A 68 12.21 32.68 12.24
CA GLN A 68 13.30 33.33 12.96
C GLN A 68 14.65 32.81 12.47
N VAL A 69 15.67 33.66 12.51
CA VAL A 69 17.08 33.29 12.29
C VAL A 69 17.91 33.59 13.53
N TYR A 70 18.93 32.79 13.77
CA TYR A 70 19.92 32.97 14.83
C TYR A 70 21.32 33.05 14.24
N TYR A 71 22.06 34.07 14.64
CA TYR A 71 23.40 34.39 14.15
C TYR A 71 24.50 33.80 15.05
N ARG A 72 25.72 33.72 14.53
CA ARG A 72 26.92 33.19 15.21
C ARG A 72 27.24 33.91 16.53
N ASP A 73 26.91 35.19 16.64
CA ASP A 73 27.10 35.98 17.86
C ASP A 73 26.05 35.69 18.95
N GLY A 74 25.07 34.82 18.65
CA GLY A 74 24.00 34.44 19.56
C GLY A 74 22.78 35.34 19.55
N THR A 75 22.79 36.44 18.77
CA THR A 75 21.62 37.27 18.50
C THR A 75 20.68 36.59 17.50
N SER A 76 19.45 37.09 17.38
CA SER A 76 18.43 36.54 16.49
C SER A 76 17.54 37.62 15.91
N SER A 77 16.87 37.33 14.79
CA SER A 77 15.88 38.22 14.19
C SER A 77 14.66 37.45 13.66
N ASP A 78 13.48 37.99 13.90
CA ASP A 78 12.20 37.62 13.29
C ASP A 78 11.62 38.75 12.40
N ASP A 79 12.45 39.74 12.03
CA ASP A 79 12.06 40.86 11.17
C ASP A 79 12.61 40.67 9.73
N PRO A 80 11.74 40.52 8.71
CA PRO A 80 12.16 40.39 7.31
C PRO A 80 12.91 41.60 6.76
N ASN A 81 12.82 42.77 7.41
CA ASN A 81 13.62 43.95 7.04
C ASN A 81 15.06 43.89 7.57
N VAL A 82 15.31 43.08 8.60
CA VAL A 82 16.63 42.85 9.17
C VAL A 82 17.31 41.67 8.47
N ASP A 83 16.57 40.59 8.21
CA ASP A 83 17.06 39.46 7.42
C ASP A 83 16.02 38.98 6.41
N PRO A 84 16.29 39.08 5.09
CA PRO A 84 15.33 38.75 4.04
C PRO A 84 14.99 37.26 3.95
N VAL A 85 15.66 36.38 4.72
CA VAL A 85 15.27 34.98 4.85
C VAL A 85 14.05 34.80 5.74
N VAL A 86 13.78 35.73 6.67
CA VAL A 86 12.55 35.66 7.48
C VAL A 86 11.32 35.83 6.58
N GLY A 87 10.35 34.93 6.71
CA GLY A 87 9.18 34.88 5.83
C GLY A 87 9.41 34.17 4.48
N ALA A 88 10.66 33.78 4.15
CA ALA A 88 10.95 32.95 2.99
C ALA A 88 10.28 31.57 3.13
N ALA A 89 9.90 30.98 1.99
CA ALA A 89 9.27 29.67 1.94
C ALA A 89 10.30 28.56 2.17
N ILE A 90 9.91 27.54 2.93
CA ILE A 90 10.58 26.24 3.02
C ILE A 90 9.67 25.21 2.35
N ASN A 91 9.94 24.92 1.09
CA ASN A 91 9.13 24.00 0.29
C ASN A 91 9.77 22.61 0.21
N GLY A 92 8.96 21.59 -0.11
CA GLY A 92 9.46 20.26 -0.43
C GLY A 92 10.17 20.23 -1.79
N SER A 93 9.48 20.59 -2.87
CA SER A 93 10.02 20.53 -4.22
C SER A 93 9.42 21.62 -5.12
N ASP A 94 10.20 22.12 -6.08
CA ASP A 94 9.80 23.07 -7.12
C ASP A 94 10.01 22.53 -8.56
N VAL A 95 10.68 21.37 -8.71
CA VAL A 95 11.06 20.79 -10.02
C VAL A 95 10.81 19.28 -10.15
N ARG A 96 10.40 18.60 -9.07
CA ARG A 96 10.09 17.17 -9.05
C ARG A 96 8.83 16.84 -8.22
N VAL A 97 8.33 15.62 -8.32
CA VAL A 97 7.18 15.15 -7.51
C VAL A 97 7.51 15.10 -6.01
N GLU A 98 6.48 15.03 -5.18
CA GLU A 98 6.59 15.01 -3.72
C GLU A 98 7.41 13.82 -3.20
N GLY A 99 7.96 13.98 -1.99
CA GLY A 99 8.55 12.86 -1.26
C GLY A 99 7.49 11.80 -0.93
N LYS A 100 7.94 10.67 -0.39
CA LYS A 100 7.08 9.54 -0.04
C LYS A 100 7.32 9.08 1.38
N LEU A 101 6.25 8.86 2.14
CA LEU A 101 6.33 8.25 3.46
C LEU A 101 6.14 6.74 3.30
N VAL A 102 7.06 5.96 3.86
CA VAL A 102 7.12 4.51 3.66
C VAL A 102 7.43 3.82 4.97
N ASP A 103 6.60 2.86 5.37
CA ASP A 103 6.86 2.03 6.55
C ASP A 103 8.06 1.09 6.32
N LEU A 104 8.56 0.49 7.41
CA LEU A 104 9.51 -0.61 7.25
C LEU A 104 8.78 -1.87 6.78
N ASP A 105 7.64 -2.15 7.40
CA ASP A 105 6.86 -3.38 7.25
C ASP A 105 5.49 -3.19 7.95
N PRO A 106 4.41 -3.89 7.58
CA PRO A 106 3.15 -3.85 8.33
C PRO A 106 3.27 -4.26 9.80
N MET A 107 4.30 -5.02 10.18
CA MET A 107 4.61 -5.34 11.58
C MET A 107 5.66 -4.40 12.21
N GLN A 108 6.09 -3.35 11.51
CA GLN A 108 6.96 -2.31 12.07
C GLN A 108 6.69 -0.94 11.41
N GLN A 109 5.53 -0.35 11.74
CA GLN A 109 5.07 0.96 11.24
C GLN A 109 5.57 2.12 12.12
N MET A 110 6.20 1.86 13.27
CA MET A 110 6.59 2.89 14.24
C MET A 110 7.97 3.51 13.93
N VAL A 111 8.46 3.36 12.71
CA VAL A 111 9.75 3.85 12.21
C VAL A 111 9.69 4.25 10.73
N SER A 112 8.56 4.76 10.26
CA SER A 112 8.36 5.14 8.85
C SER A 112 9.38 6.19 8.40
N GLU A 113 9.87 6.02 7.18
CA GLU A 113 10.93 6.83 6.59
C GLU A 113 10.41 7.74 5.48
N ILE A 114 11.03 8.92 5.36
CA ILE A 114 10.78 9.84 4.25
C ILE A 114 11.78 9.59 3.11
N TRP A 115 11.27 9.29 1.92
CA TRP A 115 12.03 9.00 0.70
C TRP A 115 11.84 10.08 -0.37
N GLY A 116 12.90 10.38 -1.13
CA GLY A 116 12.83 11.31 -2.26
C GLY A 116 12.51 12.77 -1.91
N PHE A 117 12.52 13.13 -0.62
CA PHE A 117 12.18 14.47 -0.16
C PHE A 117 13.31 15.46 -0.40
N GLN A 118 12.94 16.68 -0.76
CA GLN A 118 13.87 17.80 -0.94
C GLN A 118 13.43 18.93 -0.01
N ILE A 119 14.36 19.83 0.27
CA ILE A 119 14.07 21.10 0.93
C ILE A 119 14.57 22.22 0.03
N VAL A 120 13.67 23.16 -0.26
CA VAL A 120 13.97 24.37 -1.02
C VAL A 120 13.66 25.57 -0.15
N LEU A 121 14.70 26.34 0.19
CA LEU A 121 14.56 27.67 0.75
C LEU A 121 14.55 28.68 -0.39
N GLN A 122 13.50 29.49 -0.49
CA GLN A 122 13.41 30.55 -1.50
C GLN A 122 12.45 31.66 -1.09
N ARG A 123 12.57 32.83 -1.74
CA ARG A 123 11.63 33.94 -1.53
C ARG A 123 10.19 33.52 -1.83
N PHE A 124 9.26 33.94 -0.98
CA PHE A 124 7.83 33.67 -1.16
C PHE A 124 7.25 34.42 -2.36
N THR A 125 7.67 35.66 -2.56
CA THR A 125 7.35 36.48 -3.75
C THR A 125 8.56 36.52 -4.67
N PRO A 126 8.39 36.35 -6.00
CA PRO A 126 9.43 36.72 -6.95
C PRO A 126 9.78 38.17 -6.66
N GLY A 127 11.05 38.45 -6.34
CA GLY A 127 11.48 39.83 -6.22
C GLY A 127 11.19 40.54 -7.55
N GLY A 128 10.94 41.85 -7.50
CA GLY A 128 10.89 42.65 -8.74
C GLY A 128 12.12 42.35 -9.61
N VAL A 129 11.98 42.54 -10.92
CA VAL A 129 13.07 42.30 -11.89
C VAL A 129 14.38 42.89 -11.35
N GLY A 130 15.38 42.03 -11.08
CA GLY A 130 16.68 42.43 -10.53
C GLY A 130 16.93 42.15 -9.05
N ALA A 131 15.99 41.56 -8.30
CA ALA A 131 16.26 41.13 -6.92
C ALA A 131 17.35 40.03 -6.85
N PRO A 132 18.31 40.12 -5.92
CA PRO A 132 19.38 39.12 -5.81
C PRO A 132 18.80 37.76 -5.41
N PRO A 133 19.33 36.66 -5.97
CA PRO A 133 18.85 35.31 -5.66
C PRO A 133 19.12 34.99 -4.19
N LEU A 134 18.18 34.28 -3.56
CA LEU A 134 18.19 33.97 -2.14
C LEU A 134 17.80 32.51 -1.92
N GLY A 135 18.64 31.80 -1.17
CA GLY A 135 18.34 30.50 -0.59
C GLY A 135 19.19 29.35 -1.11
N PHE A 136 18.69 28.14 -0.88
CA PHE A 136 19.37 26.90 -1.23
C PHE A 136 18.35 25.80 -1.53
N ARG A 137 18.82 24.74 -2.16
CA ARG A 137 18.10 23.48 -2.35
C ARG A 137 18.97 22.34 -1.85
N GLY A 138 18.41 21.36 -1.15
CA GLY A 138 19.14 20.18 -0.72
C GLY A 138 18.24 18.95 -0.57
N ASP A 139 18.79 17.78 -0.87
CA ASP A 139 18.09 16.51 -0.79
C ASP A 139 18.12 15.98 0.65
N PHE A 140 16.95 15.70 1.21
CA PHE A 140 16.81 15.12 2.54
C PHE A 140 17.30 13.66 2.49
N GLU A 141 18.33 13.35 3.28
CA GLU A 141 18.78 11.98 3.43
C GLU A 141 17.73 11.16 4.16
N VAL A 142 17.41 9.98 3.65
CA VAL A 142 16.36 9.10 4.20
C VAL A 142 16.58 8.88 5.70
N ALA A 143 15.51 9.10 6.46
CA ALA A 143 15.50 8.93 7.90
C ALA A 143 14.09 8.58 8.37
N ALA A 144 14.04 7.70 9.37
CA ALA A 144 12.83 7.38 10.11
C ALA A 144 12.51 8.49 11.12
N PHE A 145 11.24 8.64 11.47
CA PHE A 145 10.90 9.45 12.64
C PHE A 145 11.43 8.79 13.92
N ALA A 146 11.61 9.60 14.95
CA ALA A 146 12.12 9.19 16.25
C ALA A 146 11.31 9.77 17.40
N ASP A 147 11.45 9.11 18.56
CA ASP A 147 10.80 9.47 19.83
C ASP A 147 9.30 9.74 19.69
N ILE A 148 8.60 8.90 18.92
CA ILE A 148 7.14 8.95 18.80
C ILE A 148 6.49 8.71 20.17
N TRP A 149 5.47 9.49 20.49
CA TRP A 149 4.80 9.44 21.79
C TRP A 149 3.42 10.08 21.74
N ASN A 150 2.56 9.74 22.72
CA ASN A 150 1.26 10.37 22.87
C ASN A 150 1.41 11.83 23.39
N ARG A 151 1.44 12.77 22.45
CA ARG A 151 1.63 14.21 22.69
C ARG A 151 0.32 14.92 23.05
N PHE A 152 -0.83 14.36 22.70
CA PHE A 152 -2.16 14.84 23.11
C PHE A 152 -2.92 13.74 23.87
N PRO A 153 -2.62 13.53 25.17
CA PRO A 153 -3.16 12.41 25.94
C PRO A 153 -4.69 12.25 25.96
N PRO A 154 -5.50 13.34 25.96
CA PRO A 154 -6.95 13.22 25.90
C PRO A 154 -7.54 12.76 24.55
N GLY A 155 -6.76 12.74 23.47
CA GLY A 155 -7.25 12.41 22.13
C GLY A 155 -7.36 10.91 21.83
N GLN A 156 -7.61 10.59 20.56
CA GLN A 156 -7.69 9.22 20.02
C GLN A 156 -7.08 9.16 18.61
N GLY A 157 -6.74 7.96 18.14
CA GLY A 157 -6.17 7.74 16.80
C GLY A 157 -4.76 8.29 16.63
N ASP A 158 -4.31 8.41 15.37
CA ASP A 158 -2.94 8.83 15.06
C ASP A 158 -2.71 10.32 15.37
N ALA A 159 -3.79 11.10 15.40
CA ALA A 159 -3.79 12.53 15.72
C ALA A 159 -3.20 12.86 17.10
N VAL A 160 -3.11 11.88 18.02
CA VAL A 160 -2.52 12.10 19.35
C VAL A 160 -1.01 12.07 19.34
N TYR A 161 -0.40 11.45 18.34
CA TYR A 161 1.03 11.22 18.33
C TYR A 161 1.78 12.47 17.88
N GLY A 162 2.94 12.66 18.51
CA GLY A 162 3.98 13.55 18.03
C GLY A 162 5.27 12.78 17.85
N ALA A 163 6.08 13.18 16.87
CA ALA A 163 7.40 12.63 16.64
C ALA A 163 8.32 13.73 16.06
N PHE A 164 9.59 13.42 15.86
CA PHE A 164 10.45 14.26 15.03
C PHE A 164 11.19 13.47 13.98
N TYR A 165 11.53 14.14 12.88
CA TYR A 165 12.53 13.69 11.94
C TYR A 165 13.79 14.50 12.12
N GLN A 166 14.93 13.84 12.01
CA GLN A 166 16.23 14.49 12.01
C GLN A 166 17.12 13.82 10.97
N SER A 167 17.74 14.63 10.13
CA SER A 167 18.62 14.16 9.07
C SER A 167 19.56 15.28 8.60
N VAL A 168 20.22 15.05 7.47
CA VAL A 168 20.99 16.05 6.74
C VAL A 168 20.38 16.33 5.37
N LEU A 169 20.63 17.53 4.86
CA LEU A 169 20.40 17.92 3.49
C LEU A 169 21.73 17.78 2.73
N ASN A 170 21.78 16.89 1.76
CA ASN A 170 22.93 16.67 0.88
C ASN A 170 22.73 17.40 -0.47
N ALA A 171 23.77 17.40 -1.31
CA ALA A 171 23.74 17.99 -2.65
C ALA A 171 23.24 19.45 -2.64
N VAL A 172 23.78 20.25 -1.73
CA VAL A 172 23.30 21.61 -1.47
C VAL A 172 23.62 22.53 -2.66
N GLU A 173 22.60 22.87 -3.43
CA GLU A 173 22.66 23.89 -4.47
C GLU A 173 22.41 25.26 -3.83
N TRP A 174 23.43 26.11 -3.79
CA TRP A 174 23.34 27.45 -3.22
C TRP A 174 22.84 28.46 -4.27
N LYS A 175 21.63 28.99 -4.08
CA LYS A 175 21.03 29.95 -5.03
C LYS A 175 21.59 31.37 -4.84
N GLY A 176 21.94 31.75 -3.61
CA GLY A 176 22.51 33.04 -3.26
C GLY A 176 22.14 33.47 -1.85
N ASP A 177 22.82 34.48 -1.30
CA ASP A 177 22.52 35.00 0.05
C ASP A 177 21.41 36.06 0.05
N GLY A 178 21.13 36.70 -1.09
CA GLY A 178 20.15 37.76 -1.22
C GLY A 178 20.30 38.92 -0.24
N GLY A 179 21.49 39.15 0.31
CA GLY A 179 21.75 40.12 1.39
C GLY A 179 21.45 39.63 2.81
N SER A 180 21.17 38.34 3.00
CA SER A 180 20.94 37.74 4.31
C SER A 180 22.24 37.54 5.08
N ARG A 181 22.31 38.15 6.26
CA ARG A 181 23.39 37.90 7.23
C ARG A 181 23.43 36.42 7.62
N PHE A 182 22.28 35.80 7.85
CA PHE A 182 22.21 34.39 8.21
C PHE A 182 22.85 33.50 7.13
N LEU A 183 22.47 33.67 5.87
CA LEU A 183 23.04 32.85 4.77
C LEU A 183 24.54 33.12 4.59
N GLN A 184 24.99 34.37 4.73
CA GLN A 184 26.42 34.71 4.70
C GLN A 184 27.21 34.01 5.80
N GLU A 185 26.67 33.99 7.02
CA GLU A 185 27.29 33.28 8.15
C GLU A 185 27.21 31.75 7.97
N LEU A 186 26.17 31.24 7.32
CA LEU A 186 26.05 29.82 7.00
C LEU A 186 27.10 29.41 5.94
N SER A 187 27.37 30.24 4.94
CA SER A 187 28.36 29.95 3.89
C SER A 187 29.74 30.59 4.13
N ALA A 188 30.04 31.07 5.34
CA ALA A 188 31.26 31.86 5.59
C ALA A 188 32.56 31.07 5.37
N SER A 189 32.51 29.73 5.44
CA SER A 189 33.65 28.85 5.17
C SER A 189 33.60 28.22 3.76
N GLY A 190 32.76 28.75 2.86
CA GLY A 190 32.38 28.12 1.60
C GLY A 190 30.94 27.61 1.63
N VAL A 191 30.41 27.21 0.46
CA VAL A 191 29.09 26.56 0.38
C VAL A 191 29.13 25.27 1.21
N PRO A 192 28.23 25.08 2.18
CA PRO A 192 28.22 23.86 2.97
C PRO A 192 27.89 22.65 2.09
N ASP A 193 28.72 21.60 2.16
CA ASP A 193 28.44 20.32 1.46
C ASP A 193 27.18 19.63 2.03
N ARG A 194 26.81 19.98 3.27
CA ARG A 194 25.62 19.48 3.96
C ARG A 194 25.07 20.48 4.96
N LEU A 195 23.76 20.42 5.17
CA LEU A 195 23.05 21.12 6.26
C LEU A 195 22.42 20.09 7.20
N SER A 196 22.34 20.37 8.50
CA SER A 196 21.55 19.57 9.44
C SER A 196 20.14 20.12 9.52
N ILE A 197 19.14 19.24 9.52
CA ILE A 197 17.74 19.58 9.64
C ILE A 197 17.08 18.69 10.70
N LYS A 198 16.25 19.31 11.55
CA LYS A 198 15.36 18.59 12.47
C LYS A 198 14.01 19.27 12.48
N PHE A 199 12.93 18.50 12.42
CA PHE A 199 11.58 19.04 12.52
C PHE A 199 10.66 18.12 13.32
N ASN A 200 9.84 18.74 14.16
CA ASN A 200 8.78 18.09 14.91
C ASN A 200 7.51 18.05 14.07
N VAL A 201 6.78 16.95 14.15
CA VAL A 201 5.48 16.76 13.50
C VAL A 201 4.46 16.33 14.53
N ASP A 202 3.27 16.91 14.47
CA ASP A 202 2.14 16.53 15.33
C ASP A 202 0.80 16.95 14.74
N GLY A 203 -0.26 16.35 15.26
CA GLY A 203 -1.63 16.73 14.98
C GLY A 203 -2.06 16.54 13.53
N ILE A 204 -1.80 15.34 13.00
CA ILE A 204 -2.35 14.91 11.71
C ILE A 204 -3.88 14.91 11.76
N ASP A 205 -4.51 15.48 10.74
CA ASP A 205 -5.96 15.47 10.55
C ASP A 205 -6.39 14.21 9.79
N GLN A 206 -7.18 13.38 10.46
CA GLN A 206 -7.66 12.09 9.97
C GLN A 206 -9.13 12.15 9.51
N ASP A 207 -9.78 13.32 9.60
CA ASP A 207 -11.16 13.49 9.17
C ASP A 207 -11.23 13.70 7.65
N ALA A 208 -11.66 12.65 6.92
CA ALA A 208 -11.80 12.69 5.46
C ALA A 208 -12.78 13.75 4.94
N THR A 209 -13.59 14.36 5.81
CA THR A 209 -14.49 15.47 5.46
C THR A 209 -13.88 16.85 5.67
N SER A 210 -12.71 16.92 6.34
CA SER A 210 -12.01 18.16 6.64
C SER A 210 -11.25 18.71 5.44
N THR A 211 -11.18 20.03 5.32
CA THR A 211 -10.34 20.71 4.31
C THR A 211 -8.85 20.54 4.57
N THR A 212 -8.47 20.11 5.77
CA THR A 212 -7.08 19.83 6.17
C THR A 212 -6.79 18.34 6.30
N PHE A 213 -7.67 17.46 5.81
CA PHE A 213 -7.43 16.02 5.79
C PHE A 213 -6.02 15.69 5.28
N THR A 214 -5.30 14.79 5.97
CA THR A 214 -3.90 14.41 5.74
C THR A 214 -2.84 15.47 6.09
N PHE A 215 -3.23 16.65 6.60
CA PHE A 215 -2.28 17.67 7.04
C PHE A 215 -2.09 17.64 8.55
N GLY A 216 -0.86 17.93 8.99
CA GLY A 216 -0.53 18.18 10.39
C GLY A 216 0.43 19.36 10.52
N ARG A 217 0.81 19.69 11.75
CA ARG A 217 1.74 20.80 12.03
C ARG A 217 3.19 20.34 11.91
N VAL A 218 4.03 21.16 11.27
CA VAL A 218 5.49 20.98 11.26
C VAL A 218 6.20 22.21 11.79
N VAL A 219 7.16 22.01 12.69
CA VAL A 219 8.05 23.07 13.20
C VAL A 219 9.46 22.54 13.37
N GLY A 220 10.44 23.19 12.74
CA GLY A 220 11.81 22.68 12.69
C GLY A 220 12.88 23.74 12.55
N THR A 221 14.13 23.29 12.49
CA THR A 221 15.32 24.13 12.33
C THR A 221 16.27 23.58 11.27
N ILE A 222 17.07 24.47 10.67
CA ILE A 222 18.14 24.13 9.73
C ILE A 222 19.41 24.88 10.11
N GLY A 223 20.57 24.21 10.10
CA GLY A 223 21.89 24.81 10.31
C GLY A 223 23.02 24.03 9.61
N LEU A 224 24.29 24.34 9.91
CA LEU A 224 25.53 23.70 9.42
C LEU A 224 25.79 22.19 9.71
N GLY A 225 25.56 21.28 8.78
CA GLY A 225 25.91 19.87 9.02
C GLY A 225 27.42 19.66 9.18
N SER A 226 27.84 18.93 10.22
CA SER A 226 29.25 18.54 10.43
C SER A 226 29.44 17.05 10.15
N ALA A 227 30.58 16.66 9.59
CA ALA A 227 30.94 15.24 9.39
C ALA A 227 31.30 14.52 10.70
N GLY A 228 31.62 15.28 11.76
CA GLY A 228 32.03 14.74 13.06
C GLY A 228 30.87 14.41 14.01
N GLU A 229 29.62 14.41 13.54
CA GLU A 229 28.40 14.30 14.35
C GLU A 229 27.44 13.28 13.72
N PRO A 230 26.58 12.59 14.52
CA PRO A 230 25.55 11.71 13.97
C PRO A 230 24.53 12.50 13.15
N ARG A 231 23.89 11.88 12.16
CA ARG A 231 22.94 12.56 11.27
C ARG A 231 21.52 12.61 11.82
N ARG A 232 21.11 11.63 12.63
CA ARG A 232 19.69 11.44 13.04
C ARG A 232 19.36 11.69 14.51
N PHE A 233 20.35 12.06 15.33
CA PHE A 233 20.12 12.49 16.71
C PHE A 233 21.22 13.42 17.22
N VAL A 234 21.13 13.89 18.46
CA VAL A 234 22.18 14.68 19.11
C VAL A 234 23.03 13.75 19.99
N ALA A 235 24.28 13.50 19.58
CA ALA A 235 25.28 12.89 20.47
C ALA A 235 25.76 13.93 21.51
N GLY A 236 24.90 14.18 22.49
CA GLY A 236 25.14 15.12 23.58
C GLY A 236 24.49 14.61 24.86
N LYS A 237 23.80 15.49 25.56
CA LYS A 237 23.08 15.19 26.79
C LYS A 237 21.67 14.74 26.45
N ALA A 238 21.38 13.44 26.53
CA ALA A 238 20.03 12.91 26.37
C ALA A 238 19.28 12.94 27.70
N LEU A 239 18.22 13.75 27.78
CA LEU A 239 17.40 13.95 28.98
C LEU A 239 16.17 13.04 28.88
N LEU A 240 16.12 12.04 29.76
CA LEU A 240 15.04 11.05 29.80
C LEU A 240 13.97 11.46 30.82
N PRO A 241 12.69 11.10 30.59
CA PRO A 241 11.61 11.27 31.56
C PRO A 241 11.94 10.60 32.90
N VAL A 242 11.72 11.31 34.01
CA VAL A 242 11.81 10.67 35.33
C VAL A 242 10.64 9.68 35.50
N PRO A 243 10.89 8.47 36.03
CA PRO A 243 9.86 7.43 36.11
C PRO A 243 8.91 7.61 37.30
N VAL A 244 9.37 8.25 38.38
CA VAL A 244 8.62 8.38 39.64
C VAL A 244 8.83 9.76 40.25
N PRO A 245 7.76 10.58 40.37
CA PRO A 245 6.47 10.41 39.71
C PRO A 245 6.62 10.42 38.17
N PRO A 246 5.72 9.79 37.40
CA PRO A 246 5.81 9.81 35.95
C PRO A 246 5.81 11.22 35.39
N SER A 247 6.83 11.55 34.60
CA SER A 247 6.92 12.84 33.94
C SER A 247 5.87 12.98 32.84
N PRO A 248 5.21 14.17 32.70
CA PRO A 248 4.34 14.46 31.57
C PRO A 248 5.11 14.84 30.29
N LEU A 249 6.45 14.90 30.37
CA LEU A 249 7.32 15.29 29.28
C LEU A 249 7.94 14.07 28.60
N ASN A 250 8.19 14.18 27.30
CA ASN A 250 8.96 13.19 26.53
C ASN A 250 10.45 13.59 26.46
N THR A 251 11.29 12.71 25.91
CA THR A 251 12.75 12.88 25.78
C THR A 251 13.13 14.25 25.23
N ALA A 252 14.19 14.85 25.78
CA ALA A 252 14.79 16.09 25.32
C ALA A 252 16.30 15.90 25.06
N TYR A 253 16.89 16.79 24.26
CA TYR A 253 18.32 16.74 23.93
C TYR A 253 18.98 18.06 24.26
N ALA A 254 20.18 18.01 24.82
CA ALA A 254 20.94 19.20 25.16
C ALA A 254 22.43 19.07 24.81
N MET A 255 23.10 20.21 24.69
CA MET A 255 24.54 20.26 24.48
C MET A 255 25.13 21.52 25.09
N VAL A 256 26.27 21.37 25.77
CA VAL A 256 27.06 22.50 26.26
C VAL A 256 28.09 22.85 25.20
N ARG A 257 27.98 24.04 24.62
CA ARG A 257 28.88 24.53 23.57
C ARG A 257 28.93 26.05 23.56
N ASP A 258 30.10 26.62 23.30
CA ASP A 258 30.32 28.07 23.18
C ASP A 258 29.81 28.84 24.42
N ASN A 259 30.13 28.32 25.62
CA ASN A 259 29.68 28.85 26.91
C ASN A 259 28.14 28.98 27.01
N ARG A 260 27.39 28.09 26.37
CA ARG A 260 25.94 28.03 26.45
C ARG A 260 25.47 26.59 26.62
N LEU A 261 24.38 26.42 27.34
CA LEU A 261 23.56 25.21 27.26
C LEU A 261 22.54 25.41 26.16
N TRP A 262 22.58 24.58 25.12
CA TRP A 262 21.53 24.46 24.12
C TRP A 262 20.61 23.32 24.52
N LEU A 263 19.31 23.52 24.46
CA LEU A 263 18.29 22.56 24.90
C LEU A 263 17.15 22.52 23.88
N ASP A 264 16.84 21.33 23.37
CA ASP A 264 15.72 21.03 22.48
C ASP A 264 14.66 20.25 23.27
N VAL A 265 13.55 20.93 23.58
CA VAL A 265 12.34 20.35 24.16
C VAL A 265 11.19 20.26 23.15
N GLY A 266 11.53 20.33 21.85
CA GLY A 266 10.56 20.49 20.77
C GLY A 266 9.59 19.31 20.62
N ASN A 267 10.06 18.09 20.89
CA ASN A 267 9.25 16.88 20.92
C ASN A 267 9.01 16.37 22.35
N SER A 268 9.10 17.25 23.34
CA SER A 268 9.04 16.89 24.77
C SER A 268 7.78 17.40 25.46
N LEU A 269 7.11 18.41 24.89
CA LEU A 269 6.00 19.11 25.54
C LEU A 269 4.64 18.60 25.03
N PRO A 270 3.71 18.23 25.94
CA PRO A 270 2.37 17.82 25.56
C PRO A 270 1.55 19.01 25.05
N THR A 271 0.45 18.72 24.35
CA THR A 271 -0.44 19.72 23.74
C THR A 271 -1.84 19.65 24.33
N GLN A 272 -2.58 20.76 24.26
CA GLN A 272 -3.96 20.86 24.74
C GLN A 272 -4.98 20.24 23.76
N SER A 273 -4.58 20.10 22.50
CA SER A 273 -5.35 19.55 21.39
C SER A 273 -4.39 19.11 20.29
N SER A 274 -4.86 18.25 19.38
CA SER A 274 -4.14 17.85 18.17
C SER A 274 -3.59 19.08 17.42
N GLY A 275 -2.26 19.18 17.29
CA GLY A 275 -1.59 20.30 16.61
C GLY A 275 -1.73 21.66 17.32
N GLY A 276 -2.28 21.69 18.53
CA GLY A 276 -2.64 22.88 19.28
C GLY A 276 -1.51 23.46 20.15
N PRO A 277 -1.82 24.44 21.01
CA PRO A 277 -0.85 25.02 21.94
C PRO A 277 -0.36 24.00 22.98
N ASN A 278 0.80 24.27 23.58
CA ASN A 278 1.37 23.42 24.62
C ASN A 278 0.45 23.36 25.86
N LEU A 279 0.29 22.17 26.42
CA LEU A 279 -0.42 21.95 27.68
C LEU A 279 0.36 22.59 28.84
N PRO A 280 -0.27 23.40 29.71
CA PRO A 280 0.41 23.97 30.87
C PRO A 280 0.76 22.87 31.87
N VAL A 281 2.06 22.66 32.07
CA VAL A 281 2.66 21.70 33.02
C VAL A 281 3.45 22.42 34.11
N GLY A 282 3.09 23.67 34.44
CA GLY A 282 3.79 24.53 35.42
C GLY A 282 5.01 25.24 34.86
N SER A 283 5.73 26.01 35.71
CA SER A 283 6.95 26.72 35.31
C SER A 283 8.13 25.76 35.22
N LEU A 284 8.77 25.73 34.05
CA LEU A 284 9.88 24.84 33.74
C LEU A 284 11.20 25.61 33.69
N TYR A 285 12.26 25.05 34.26
CA TYR A 285 13.59 25.63 34.24
C TYR A 285 14.61 24.61 33.71
N ALA A 286 15.58 25.09 32.93
CA ALA A 286 16.79 24.32 32.70
C ALA A 286 17.66 24.38 33.97
N ALA A 287 18.20 23.25 34.39
CA ALA A 287 19.01 23.16 35.61
C ALA A 287 20.20 22.22 35.44
N ILE A 288 21.22 22.44 36.27
CA ILE A 288 22.28 21.46 36.52
C ILE A 288 21.98 20.79 37.87
N LEU A 289 22.20 19.49 37.97
CA LEU A 289 21.96 18.70 39.18
C LEU A 289 23.30 18.30 39.83
N PRO A 290 23.86 19.10 40.76
CA PRO A 290 25.07 18.72 41.47
C PRO A 290 24.92 17.40 42.22
N SER A 291 25.99 16.63 42.36
CA SER A 291 26.02 15.40 43.19
C SER A 291 25.67 15.65 44.67
N SER A 292 25.82 16.88 45.15
CA SER A 292 25.42 17.32 46.48
C SER A 292 24.86 18.74 46.44
N GLY A 293 23.65 18.94 46.96
CA GLY A 293 23.00 20.25 47.05
C GLY A 293 21.72 20.34 46.21
N ALA A 294 21.12 21.53 46.18
CA ALA A 294 19.91 21.80 45.41
C ALA A 294 20.24 21.98 43.90
N PRO A 295 19.26 21.74 42.99
CA PRO A 295 19.41 22.06 41.58
C PRO A 295 19.84 23.51 41.33
N VAL A 296 20.80 23.72 40.44
CA VAL A 296 21.26 25.05 40.01
C VAL A 296 20.46 25.47 38.79
N LEU A 297 19.54 26.42 38.96
CA LEU A 297 18.69 26.92 37.87
C LEU A 297 19.49 27.82 36.92
N LEU A 298 19.37 27.56 35.61
CA LEU A 298 20.03 28.31 34.55
C LEU A 298 19.11 29.38 33.93
N GLY A 299 17.81 29.10 33.88
CA GLY A 299 16.80 30.01 33.36
C GLY A 299 15.47 29.31 33.10
N GLU A 300 14.40 30.12 33.01
CA GLU A 300 13.05 29.64 32.71
C GLU A 300 12.92 29.28 31.22
N ILE A 301 12.16 28.22 30.93
CA ILE A 301 11.74 27.85 29.58
C ILE A 301 10.36 28.46 29.36
N GLU A 302 10.28 29.50 28.53
CA GLU A 302 9.04 30.25 28.28
C GLU A 302 8.06 29.54 27.31
N TYR A 303 7.83 28.24 27.51
CA TYR A 303 7.12 27.38 26.56
C TYR A 303 5.62 27.69 26.35
N GLN A 304 5.05 28.50 27.24
CA GLN A 304 3.67 29.01 27.17
C GLN A 304 3.57 30.36 26.43
N GLY A 305 4.70 30.95 26.01
CA GLY A 305 4.72 32.21 25.30
C GLY A 305 3.98 32.14 23.95
N PRO A 306 3.32 33.24 23.52
CA PRO A 306 2.62 33.27 22.23
C PRO A 306 3.62 33.05 21.09
N ASN A 307 3.28 32.15 20.18
CA ASN A 307 4.11 31.73 19.05
C ASN A 307 5.51 31.24 19.47
N TRP A 308 5.75 30.91 20.74
CA TRP A 308 7.06 30.46 21.20
C TRP A 308 7.49 29.19 20.46
N PHE A 309 6.59 28.22 20.35
CA PHE A 309 6.90 26.95 19.70
C PHE A 309 7.25 27.15 18.23
N THR A 310 6.43 27.91 17.48
CA THR A 310 6.66 28.17 16.05
C THR A 310 7.90 29.02 15.79
N ARG A 311 8.28 29.93 16.69
CA ARG A 311 9.49 30.76 16.55
C ARG A 311 10.78 30.10 17.01
N THR A 312 10.70 29.09 17.89
CA THR A 312 11.89 28.45 18.47
C THR A 312 12.08 26.99 18.07
N ALA A 313 11.04 26.33 17.53
CA ALA A 313 10.94 24.87 17.38
C ALA A 313 11.13 24.08 18.68
N GLY A 314 11.02 24.75 19.84
CA GLY A 314 11.36 24.21 21.16
C GLY A 314 12.85 24.21 21.48
N VAL A 315 13.68 24.87 20.66
CA VAL A 315 15.12 25.01 20.90
C VAL A 315 15.41 26.32 21.64
N VAL A 316 15.91 26.21 22.86
CA VAL A 316 16.29 27.33 23.73
C VAL A 316 17.78 27.27 24.09
N SER A 317 18.31 28.37 24.63
CA SER A 317 19.70 28.44 25.04
C SER A 317 19.90 29.30 26.27
N PHE A 318 20.82 28.90 27.14
CA PHE A 318 21.15 29.61 28.38
C PHE A 318 22.64 29.92 28.42
N PRO A 319 23.05 31.18 28.62
CA PRO A 319 24.45 31.53 28.79
C PRO A 319 25.00 30.90 30.08
N LEU A 320 26.22 30.39 30.01
CA LEU A 320 26.93 29.77 31.12
C LEU A 320 28.20 30.57 31.42
N THR A 321 28.42 30.86 32.70
CA THR A 321 29.74 31.30 33.16
C THR A 321 30.73 30.14 33.06
N ALA A 322 32.04 30.42 33.12
CA ALA A 322 33.06 29.38 33.11
C ALA A 322 32.84 28.31 34.20
N ASP A 323 32.36 28.73 35.39
CA ASP A 323 32.04 27.82 36.49
C ASP A 323 30.83 26.93 36.18
N LEU A 324 29.79 27.49 35.54
CA LEU A 324 28.61 26.73 35.13
C LEU A 324 28.92 25.76 33.98
N VAL A 325 29.82 26.12 33.06
CA VAL A 325 30.33 25.19 32.04
C VAL A 325 30.98 23.99 32.72
N LYS A 326 31.92 24.22 33.63
CA LYS A 326 32.60 23.15 34.38
C LYS A 326 31.60 22.29 35.16
N LEU A 327 30.60 22.91 35.77
CA LEU A 327 29.57 22.20 36.52
C LEU A 327 28.72 21.31 35.59
N ALA A 328 28.27 21.82 34.44
CA ALA A 328 27.46 21.08 33.46
C ALA A 328 28.23 19.95 32.76
N THR A 329 29.56 20.04 32.65
CA THR A 329 30.40 18.96 32.10
C THR A 329 30.56 17.79 33.08
N THR A 330 30.44 18.03 34.38
CA THR A 330 30.70 17.04 35.44
C THR A 330 29.43 16.58 36.16
N ASN A 331 28.28 17.17 35.86
CA ASN A 331 27.00 16.85 36.49
C ASN A 331 25.87 16.77 35.46
N PRO A 332 24.80 16.00 35.74
CA PRO A 332 23.63 15.91 34.87
C PRO A 332 22.94 17.25 34.65
N VAL A 333 22.47 17.48 33.43
CA VAL A 333 21.50 18.55 33.12
C VAL A 333 20.08 18.01 33.23
N ALA A 334 19.14 18.86 33.65
CA ALA A 334 17.74 18.50 33.82
C ALA A 334 16.79 19.61 33.37
N VAL A 335 15.54 19.23 33.09
CA VAL A 335 14.40 20.13 33.07
C VAL A 335 13.63 19.93 34.37
N VAL A 336 13.52 20.98 35.18
CA VAL A 336 12.87 20.93 36.50
C VAL A 336 11.59 21.77 36.49
N GLN A 337 10.58 21.31 37.21
CA GLN A 337 9.37 22.06 37.50
C GLN A 337 9.52 22.79 38.83
N SER A 338 9.12 24.06 38.89
CA SER A 338 8.97 24.78 40.16
C SER A 338 7.84 24.17 40.99
N SER A 339 8.09 23.90 42.28
CA SER A 339 7.09 23.38 43.20
C SER A 339 7.27 23.95 44.61
N ALA A 340 6.26 23.80 45.46
CA ALA A 340 6.30 24.25 46.85
C ALA A 340 7.41 23.56 47.69
N SER A 341 7.83 22.35 47.29
CA SER A 341 8.93 21.60 47.91
C SER A 341 10.29 21.85 47.25
N GLY A 342 10.38 22.83 46.36
CA GLY A 342 11.59 23.15 45.58
C GLY A 342 11.57 22.56 44.16
N PRO A 343 12.58 22.84 43.33
CA PRO A 343 12.61 22.37 41.95
C PRO A 343 12.65 20.85 41.85
N GLN A 344 11.69 20.24 41.15
CA GLN A 344 11.60 18.80 40.95
C GLN A 344 11.96 18.43 39.50
N PRO A 345 12.86 17.46 39.26
CA PRO A 345 13.19 17.05 37.90
C PRO A 345 12.00 16.38 37.21
N LEU A 346 11.69 16.80 35.98
CA LEU A 346 10.78 16.13 35.07
C LEU A 346 11.54 15.37 33.98
N LEU A 347 12.65 15.94 33.50
CA LEU A 347 13.59 15.28 32.61
C LEU A 347 14.97 15.34 33.24
N MET A 348 15.73 14.26 33.14
CA MET A 348 17.10 14.19 33.68
C MET A 348 18.03 13.53 32.68
N GLU A 349 19.20 14.11 32.49
CA GLU A 349 20.26 13.52 31.68
C GLU A 349 20.64 12.13 32.22
N SER A 350 20.64 11.14 31.34
CA SER A 350 21.18 9.82 31.69
C SER A 350 22.68 9.91 31.92
N PRO A 351 23.24 9.36 33.01
CA PRO A 351 24.69 9.36 33.27
C PRO A 351 25.52 8.80 32.12
N ALA A 352 24.95 7.84 31.38
CA ALA A 352 25.47 7.35 30.12
C ALA A 352 24.31 7.05 29.16
N PHE A 353 24.52 7.27 27.87
CA PHE A 353 23.52 7.11 26.82
C PHE A 353 24.18 6.51 25.60
N VAL A 354 23.47 5.61 24.91
CA VAL A 354 23.90 5.05 23.62
C VAL A 354 22.72 5.04 22.67
N ARG A 355 22.98 5.37 21.41
CA ARG A 355 21.99 5.28 20.35
C ARG A 355 22.66 5.02 19.00
N ALA A 356 22.00 4.25 18.15
CA ALA A 356 22.43 4.07 16.77
C ALA A 356 22.09 5.32 15.94
N ASP A 357 22.98 5.74 15.05
CA ASP A 357 22.67 6.83 14.13
C ASP A 357 21.52 6.42 13.20
N GLN A 358 21.68 5.32 12.46
CA GLN A 358 20.62 4.68 11.69
C GLN A 358 20.08 3.46 12.46
N PHE A 359 18.76 3.34 12.54
CA PHE A 359 18.08 2.27 13.30
C PHE A 359 17.01 1.52 12.48
N VAL A 360 16.97 1.73 11.17
CA VAL A 360 16.10 1.04 10.21
C VAL A 360 16.94 0.45 9.08
N PHE A 361 16.75 -0.83 8.77
CA PHE A 361 17.57 -1.57 7.82
C PHE A 361 16.71 -2.48 6.94
N ARG A 362 17.03 -2.54 5.64
CA ARG A 362 16.44 -3.48 4.68
C ARG A 362 17.57 -4.31 4.06
N PHE A 363 17.53 -5.63 4.26
CA PHE A 363 18.55 -6.57 3.81
C PHE A 363 18.06 -7.38 2.62
N ASN A 364 18.88 -7.45 1.57
CA ASN A 364 18.73 -8.42 0.47
C ASN A 364 19.72 -9.56 0.71
N PRO A 365 19.32 -10.68 1.33
CA PRO A 365 20.29 -11.70 1.74
C PRO A 365 20.95 -12.41 0.56
N PRO A 366 22.23 -12.84 0.70
CA PRO A 366 23.12 -12.55 1.83
C PRO A 366 23.71 -11.13 1.73
N GLN A 367 23.64 -10.36 2.81
CA GLN A 367 24.19 -9.01 2.86
C GLN A 367 24.70 -8.68 4.26
N THR A 368 25.81 -7.95 4.34
CA THR A 368 26.28 -7.35 5.59
C THR A 368 26.06 -5.83 5.54
N LEU A 369 25.42 -5.30 6.57
CA LEU A 369 25.26 -3.86 6.81
C LEU A 369 25.75 -3.52 8.22
N ASP A 370 26.32 -2.33 8.39
CA ASP A 370 26.80 -1.86 9.68
C ASP A 370 25.83 -0.87 10.32
N ALA A 371 25.59 -1.03 11.62
CA ALA A 371 24.96 0.00 12.45
C ALA A 371 26.03 0.75 13.25
N GLU A 372 26.13 2.06 13.07
CA GLU A 372 27.03 2.92 13.86
C GLU A 372 26.32 3.38 15.14
N PHE A 373 26.90 3.08 16.30
CA PHE A 373 26.48 3.55 17.60
C PHE A 373 27.31 4.73 18.06
N TRP A 374 26.69 5.64 18.81
CA TRP A 374 27.40 6.66 19.57
C TRP A 374 27.01 6.57 21.04
N ALA A 375 28.01 6.46 21.89
CA ALA A 375 27.88 6.49 23.34
C ALA A 375 28.40 7.81 23.89
N THR A 376 27.63 8.39 24.81
CA THR A 376 27.96 9.62 25.51
C THR A 376 27.80 9.44 27.02
N SER A 377 28.66 10.08 27.81
CA SER A 377 28.51 10.23 29.25
C SER A 377 28.63 11.69 29.61
N LEU A 378 27.58 12.22 30.24
CA LEU A 378 27.45 13.64 30.55
C LEU A 378 27.67 14.56 29.32
N GLY A 379 27.26 14.12 28.13
CA GLY A 379 27.42 14.84 26.86
C GLY A 379 28.79 14.76 26.20
N ASN A 380 29.75 14.05 26.81
CA ASN A 380 31.06 13.78 26.21
C ASN A 380 31.09 12.36 25.61
N PRO A 381 31.91 12.11 24.57
CA PRO A 381 32.12 10.75 24.06
C PRO A 381 32.51 9.76 25.16
N ALA A 382 31.81 8.64 25.24
CA ALA A 382 32.07 7.60 26.23
C ALA A 382 32.91 6.48 25.61
N ALA A 383 34.24 6.59 25.75
CA ALA A 383 35.18 5.62 25.19
C ALA A 383 35.25 4.31 25.99
N GLY A 384 35.59 3.22 25.30
CA GLY A 384 35.86 1.91 25.92
C GLY A 384 34.66 1.26 26.60
N GLN A 385 33.44 1.73 26.30
CA GLN A 385 32.20 1.18 26.82
C GLN A 385 31.78 -0.03 25.99
N THR A 386 31.37 -1.11 26.68
CA THR A 386 30.68 -2.25 26.08
C THR A 386 29.23 -1.88 25.80
N ILE A 387 28.78 -2.17 24.58
CA ILE A 387 27.37 -2.16 24.17
C ILE A 387 26.96 -3.62 24.03
N SER A 388 26.01 -4.07 24.84
CA SER A 388 25.44 -5.42 24.75
C SER A 388 24.14 -5.42 23.97
N LEU A 389 23.94 -6.45 23.15
CA LEU A 389 22.83 -6.57 22.22
C LEU A 389 22.11 -7.91 22.36
N ALA A 390 20.79 -7.92 22.13
CA ALA A 390 19.99 -9.12 22.09
C ALA A 390 18.81 -8.97 21.12
N TYR A 391 18.27 -10.10 20.66
CA TYR A 391 17.02 -10.11 19.93
C TYR A 391 15.86 -9.64 20.81
N ASP A 392 15.05 -8.74 20.28
CA ASP A 392 13.84 -8.25 20.92
C ASP A 392 12.78 -7.88 19.86
N PRO A 393 11.94 -8.85 19.43
CA PRO A 393 10.88 -8.62 18.47
C PRO A 393 9.59 -8.08 19.12
N THR A 394 9.58 -7.70 20.40
CA THR A 394 8.34 -7.41 21.15
C THR A 394 7.50 -6.33 20.49
N LEU A 395 8.10 -5.23 20.02
CA LEU A 395 7.34 -4.16 19.35
C LEU A 395 6.68 -4.65 18.06
N MET A 396 7.39 -5.47 17.27
CA MET A 396 6.85 -6.01 16.02
C MET A 396 5.75 -7.04 16.25
N GLN A 397 5.88 -7.85 17.31
CA GLN A 397 4.86 -8.83 17.71
C GLN A 397 3.54 -8.15 18.09
N GLN A 398 3.57 -6.98 18.71
CA GLN A 398 2.37 -6.22 19.03
C GLN A 398 1.61 -5.77 17.78
N GLN A 399 2.32 -5.50 16.68
CA GLN A 399 1.71 -5.08 15.41
C GLN A 399 1.25 -6.26 14.55
N ALA A 400 1.74 -7.47 14.79
CA ALA A 400 1.23 -8.68 14.13
C ALA A 400 -0.25 -8.97 14.43
N THR A 401 -0.81 -8.37 15.49
CA THR A 401 -2.23 -8.46 15.86
C THR A 401 -3.02 -7.19 15.55
N GLN A 402 -2.46 -6.27 14.76
CA GLN A 402 -3.17 -5.09 14.28
C GLN A 402 -4.18 -5.47 13.20
N GLY A 403 -5.35 -4.84 13.22
CA GLY A 403 -6.48 -5.17 12.35
C GLY A 403 -7.56 -6.03 13.04
N PRO A 404 -8.70 -6.25 12.37
CA PRO A 404 -9.77 -7.11 12.90
C PRO A 404 -9.38 -8.60 12.95
N VAL A 405 -8.40 -9.03 12.15
CA VAL A 405 -7.88 -10.41 12.07
C VAL A 405 -6.36 -10.41 12.29
N PRO A 406 -5.83 -11.23 13.22
CA PRO A 406 -4.38 -11.31 13.39
C PRO A 406 -3.65 -11.77 12.12
N GLY A 407 -2.52 -11.14 11.80
CA GLY A 407 -1.62 -11.55 10.73
C GLY A 407 -0.74 -12.76 11.09
N PRO A 408 0.35 -13.00 10.33
CA PRO A 408 1.29 -14.06 10.64
C PRO A 408 1.96 -13.83 12.01
N GLN A 409 1.88 -14.81 12.91
CA GLN A 409 2.39 -14.64 14.28
C GLN A 409 3.90 -14.93 14.43
N THR A 410 4.54 -15.43 13.36
CA THR A 410 5.97 -15.70 13.35
C THR A 410 6.75 -14.42 13.07
N VAL A 411 7.30 -13.82 14.13
CA VAL A 411 8.07 -12.57 14.09
C VAL A 411 9.47 -12.78 14.65
N GLY A 412 10.50 -12.24 13.99
CA GLY A 412 11.90 -12.36 14.42
C GLY A 412 12.48 -13.78 14.34
N GLN A 413 11.85 -14.67 13.57
CA GLN A 413 12.28 -16.06 13.38
C GLN A 413 12.34 -16.43 11.88
N PRO A 414 13.37 -17.22 11.47
CA PRO A 414 14.43 -17.80 12.30
C PRO A 414 15.52 -16.77 12.64
N GLN A 415 16.04 -16.81 13.87
CA GLN A 415 17.17 -15.95 14.28
C GLN A 415 18.48 -16.25 13.53
N SER A 416 18.60 -17.39 12.84
CA SER A 416 19.78 -17.69 12.02
C SER A 416 19.92 -16.81 10.78
N ALA A 417 18.84 -16.16 10.35
CA ALA A 417 18.78 -15.33 9.15
C ALA A 417 19.23 -13.88 9.36
N LEU A 418 19.49 -13.49 10.61
CA LEU A 418 20.22 -12.26 10.93
C LEU A 418 21.30 -12.63 11.95
N GLN A 419 22.52 -12.16 11.80
CA GLN A 419 23.60 -12.52 12.71
C GLN A 419 24.38 -11.27 13.06
N PHE A 420 24.66 -11.10 14.35
CA PHE A 420 25.40 -9.97 14.88
C PHE A 420 26.15 -10.41 16.15
N PRO A 421 27.28 -9.77 16.48
CA PRO A 421 27.95 -10.05 17.74
C PRO A 421 27.07 -9.56 18.91
N SER A 422 27.03 -10.33 20.00
CA SER A 422 26.26 -9.96 21.20
C SER A 422 26.82 -8.75 21.95
N THR A 423 28.04 -8.33 21.62
CA THR A 423 28.66 -7.12 22.16
C THR A 423 29.53 -6.42 21.13
N VAL A 424 29.61 -5.10 21.22
CA VAL A 424 30.65 -4.27 20.57
C VAL A 424 31.22 -3.29 21.57
N THR A 425 32.41 -2.75 21.31
CA THR A 425 33.07 -1.79 22.21
C THR A 425 33.31 -0.48 21.50
N THR A 426 33.04 0.61 22.20
CA THR A 426 33.25 1.97 21.69
C THR A 426 34.73 2.35 21.64
N GLY A 427 35.11 3.01 20.55
CA GLY A 427 36.43 3.61 20.35
C GLY A 427 36.64 4.89 21.16
N PRO A 428 37.79 5.56 20.98
CA PRO A 428 38.14 6.79 21.70
C PRO A 428 37.17 7.96 21.48
N ASP A 429 36.46 7.96 20.36
CA ASP A 429 35.46 8.95 19.97
C ASP A 429 34.04 8.56 20.42
N GLY A 430 33.90 7.52 21.25
CA GLY A 430 32.63 7.02 21.74
C GLY A 430 31.79 6.27 20.70
N ARG A 431 32.36 5.94 19.54
CA ARG A 431 31.64 5.25 18.46
C ARG A 431 31.93 3.76 18.43
N ALA A 432 30.96 2.96 17.99
CA ALA A 432 31.16 1.54 17.71
C ALA A 432 30.38 1.14 16.45
N ASN A 433 30.93 0.24 15.64
CA ASN A 433 30.22 -0.34 14.51
C ASN A 433 29.78 -1.77 14.85
N LEU A 434 28.52 -2.07 14.57
CA LEU A 434 27.93 -3.39 14.67
C LEU A 434 27.71 -3.97 13.27
N PRO A 435 28.50 -4.96 12.84
CA PRO A 435 28.22 -5.70 11.62
C PRO A 435 27.01 -6.62 11.84
N MET A 436 26.02 -6.51 10.98
CA MET A 436 24.85 -7.38 10.91
C MET A 436 24.86 -8.10 9.57
N THR A 437 24.88 -9.43 9.58
CA THR A 437 24.90 -10.26 8.36
C THR A 437 23.59 -11.01 8.22
N SER A 438 22.94 -10.88 7.07
CA SER A 438 21.70 -11.58 6.77
C SER A 438 21.93 -12.86 5.97
N ALA A 439 21.04 -13.82 6.15
CA ALA A 439 20.84 -14.99 5.30
C ALA A 439 19.35 -15.11 4.97
N ASP A 440 18.99 -16.02 4.07
CA ASP A 440 17.60 -16.23 3.66
C ASP A 440 16.74 -16.71 4.86
N PRO A 441 15.69 -15.97 5.27
CA PRO A 441 14.78 -16.40 6.32
C PRO A 441 13.79 -17.49 5.87
N GLY A 442 13.77 -17.84 4.57
CA GLY A 442 12.72 -18.63 3.95
C GLY A 442 11.45 -17.79 3.78
N ASP A 443 10.28 -18.41 3.92
CA ASP A 443 8.98 -17.75 3.87
C ASP A 443 8.19 -17.95 5.18
N PRO A 444 8.65 -17.35 6.31
CA PRO A 444 8.04 -17.59 7.61
C PRO A 444 6.68 -16.90 7.77
N ARG A 445 6.33 -15.96 6.88
CA ARG A 445 5.10 -15.15 6.95
C ARG A 445 4.11 -15.45 5.83
N VAL A 446 4.45 -16.33 4.89
CA VAL A 446 3.60 -16.92 3.84
C VAL A 446 3.14 -15.95 2.74
N TYR A 447 2.60 -14.79 3.12
CA TYR A 447 2.08 -13.79 2.18
C TYR A 447 2.71 -12.40 2.35
N ILE A 448 3.57 -12.22 3.35
CA ILE A 448 4.37 -11.00 3.54
C ILE A 448 5.84 -11.37 3.29
N ASP A 449 6.48 -10.69 2.36
CA ASP A 449 7.85 -11.01 1.94
C ASP A 449 8.86 -10.81 3.08
N GLY A 450 9.74 -11.78 3.33
CA GLY A 450 10.80 -11.67 4.33
C GLY A 450 10.36 -11.83 5.79
N GLN A 451 11.18 -11.30 6.69
CA GLN A 451 10.98 -11.32 8.14
C GLN A 451 11.53 -10.03 8.77
N VAL A 452 10.84 -9.53 9.80
CA VAL A 452 11.29 -8.39 10.61
C VAL A 452 11.93 -8.83 11.92
N TYR A 453 13.01 -8.16 12.28
CA TYR A 453 13.81 -8.41 13.48
C TYR A 453 13.99 -7.10 14.27
N GLY A 454 13.87 -7.20 15.59
CA GLY A 454 14.28 -6.15 16.52
C GLY A 454 15.54 -6.56 17.27
N ILE A 455 16.47 -5.64 17.43
CA ILE A 455 17.69 -5.83 18.24
C ILE A 455 17.73 -4.73 19.31
N THR A 456 17.55 -5.13 20.56
CA THR A 456 17.71 -4.24 21.71
C THR A 456 19.19 -4.08 22.04
N TYR A 457 19.58 -2.91 22.53
CA TYR A 457 20.96 -2.60 22.88
C TYR A 457 21.05 -1.67 24.08
N GLY A 458 22.16 -1.76 24.82
CA GLY A 458 22.41 -0.91 25.98
C GLY A 458 23.87 -0.94 26.43
N LEU A 459 24.29 0.08 27.19
CA LEU A 459 25.63 0.11 27.77
C LEU A 459 25.73 -0.88 28.95
N GLY A 460 26.87 -1.56 29.05
CA GLY A 460 27.16 -2.52 30.11
C GLY A 460 27.46 -3.91 29.57
N ASN A 461 27.45 -4.89 30.48
CA ASN A 461 27.81 -6.29 30.15
C ASN A 461 26.60 -7.17 29.82
N SER A 462 25.38 -6.64 29.93
CA SER A 462 24.13 -7.35 29.66
C SER A 462 23.22 -6.48 28.80
N ALA A 463 22.59 -7.09 27.78
CA ALA A 463 21.60 -6.41 26.97
C ALA A 463 20.38 -6.03 27.83
N PRO A 464 19.61 -4.99 27.45
CA PRO A 464 18.34 -4.70 28.09
C PRO A 464 17.42 -5.94 28.12
N PRO A 465 16.61 -6.13 29.17
CA PRO A 465 15.61 -7.20 29.18
C PRO A 465 14.68 -7.09 27.97
N VAL A 466 14.31 -8.23 27.38
CA VAL A 466 13.36 -8.28 26.26
C VAL A 466 12.06 -7.60 26.63
N GLY A 467 11.56 -6.73 25.75
CA GLY A 467 10.35 -5.94 25.96
C GLY A 467 10.51 -4.76 26.92
N SER A 468 11.70 -4.49 27.46
CA SER A 468 11.90 -3.31 28.34
C SER A 468 12.07 -2.00 27.58
N VAL A 469 12.53 -2.06 26.32
CA VAL A 469 12.68 -0.88 25.46
C VAL A 469 11.41 -0.71 24.64
N GLN A 470 10.68 0.37 24.92
CA GLN A 470 9.40 0.67 24.28
C GLN A 470 9.48 1.79 23.22
N ASN A 471 10.66 2.39 23.05
CA ASN A 471 10.90 3.41 22.03
C ASN A 471 11.54 2.74 20.79
N PRO A 472 10.83 2.67 19.65
CA PRO A 472 11.34 2.01 18.42
C PRO A 472 12.65 2.61 17.91
N SER A 473 12.91 3.89 18.17
CA SER A 473 14.15 4.57 17.76
C SER A 473 15.37 4.25 18.64
N LEU A 474 15.17 3.46 19.69
CA LEU A 474 16.20 2.88 20.56
C LEU A 474 16.37 1.35 20.34
N ILE A 475 15.82 0.81 19.26
CA ILE A 475 15.95 -0.57 18.81
C ILE A 475 16.47 -0.55 17.37
N LEU A 476 17.31 -1.50 16.96
CA LEU A 476 17.59 -1.68 15.53
C LEU A 476 16.45 -2.49 14.90
N ASN A 477 15.84 -1.94 13.86
CA ASN A 477 14.69 -2.52 13.15
C ASN A 477 15.17 -3.00 11.79
N ALA A 478 15.15 -4.31 11.55
CA ALA A 478 15.68 -4.91 10.33
C ALA A 478 14.62 -5.75 9.62
N LEU A 479 14.30 -5.39 8.37
CA LEU A 479 13.59 -6.25 7.43
C LEU A 479 14.63 -7.04 6.64
N VAL A 480 14.57 -8.37 6.72
CA VAL A 480 15.35 -9.28 5.88
C VAL A 480 14.41 -9.90 4.86
N PHE A 481 14.57 -9.57 3.58
CA PHE A 481 13.74 -10.12 2.52
C PHE A 481 13.94 -11.63 2.36
N SER A 482 12.92 -12.35 1.91
CA SER A 482 13.05 -13.77 1.57
C SER A 482 13.99 -13.94 0.38
N GLY A 483 14.77 -15.02 0.41
CA GLY A 483 15.55 -15.46 -0.74
C GLY A 483 14.61 -15.73 -1.92
N PHE A 484 14.99 -15.23 -3.08
CA PHE A 484 14.20 -15.38 -4.29
C PHE A 484 15.11 -15.60 -5.48
N GLN A 485 14.86 -16.68 -6.22
CA GLN A 485 15.53 -16.96 -7.48
C GLN A 485 14.56 -16.63 -8.62
N ALA A 486 14.85 -15.54 -9.32
CA ALA A 486 14.06 -15.14 -10.48
C ALA A 486 14.19 -16.20 -11.59
N PRO A 487 13.07 -16.60 -12.23
CA PRO A 487 13.14 -17.49 -13.39
C PRO A 487 13.88 -16.84 -14.56
N GLU A 488 14.43 -17.68 -15.45
CA GLU A 488 15.12 -17.17 -16.64
C GLU A 488 14.17 -16.46 -17.61
N GLU A 489 12.92 -16.88 -17.68
CA GLU A 489 11.88 -16.23 -18.47
C GLU A 489 10.62 -16.09 -17.60
N PRO A 490 10.52 -15.00 -16.80
CA PRO A 490 9.36 -14.77 -15.97
C PRO A 490 8.08 -14.60 -16.81
N THR A 491 6.95 -15.03 -16.26
CA THR A 491 5.62 -14.88 -16.86
C THR A 491 4.72 -13.97 -16.01
N TRP A 492 3.66 -13.46 -16.63
CA TRP A 492 2.64 -12.68 -15.93
C TRP A 492 1.95 -13.53 -14.86
N LEU A 493 1.32 -14.65 -15.26
CA LEU A 493 0.46 -15.44 -14.38
C LEU A 493 1.22 -16.02 -13.18
N GLU A 494 2.41 -16.55 -13.39
CA GLU A 494 3.13 -17.26 -12.33
C GLU A 494 3.93 -16.33 -11.42
N ASN A 495 4.53 -15.28 -11.99
CA ASN A 495 5.58 -14.54 -11.29
C ASN A 495 5.23 -13.08 -11.00
N VAL A 496 4.56 -12.37 -11.93
CA VAL A 496 4.33 -10.92 -11.82
C VAL A 496 2.97 -10.59 -11.24
N GLN A 497 1.91 -11.23 -11.73
CA GLN A 497 0.53 -10.97 -11.33
C GLN A 497 0.30 -11.16 -9.83
N PRO A 498 0.85 -12.19 -9.14
CA PRO A 498 0.63 -12.34 -7.70
C PRO A 498 1.19 -11.15 -6.89
N ILE A 499 2.34 -10.62 -7.28
CA ILE A 499 2.94 -9.43 -6.64
C ILE A 499 2.09 -8.19 -6.94
N PHE A 500 1.71 -8.02 -8.20
CA PHE A 500 0.96 -6.84 -8.63
C PHE A 500 -0.48 -6.82 -8.10
N GLN A 501 -1.11 -7.98 -7.91
CA GLN A 501 -2.41 -8.13 -7.27
C GLN A 501 -2.36 -7.63 -5.83
N GLN A 502 -1.35 -8.03 -5.05
CA GLN A 502 -1.19 -7.54 -3.68
C GLN A 502 -1.08 -6.02 -3.65
N TYR A 503 -0.36 -5.40 -4.59
CA TYR A 503 -0.31 -3.93 -4.69
C TYR A 503 -1.62 -3.31 -5.17
N ALA A 504 -2.36 -3.95 -6.06
CA ALA A 504 -3.68 -3.47 -6.47
C ALA A 504 -4.68 -3.50 -5.31
N ASN A 505 -4.52 -4.42 -4.35
CA ASN A 505 -5.33 -4.50 -3.13
C ASN A 505 -4.95 -3.40 -2.12
N LEU A 506 -3.66 -3.25 -1.83
CA LEU A 506 -3.16 -2.34 -0.79
C LEU A 506 -3.17 -0.86 -1.19
N TYR A 507 -3.21 -0.57 -2.50
CA TYR A 507 -3.12 0.80 -3.04
C TYR A 507 -4.22 1.05 -4.09
N PRO A 508 -5.51 1.02 -3.69
CA PRO A 508 -6.63 1.15 -4.63
C PRO A 508 -6.64 2.48 -5.39
N ILE A 509 -5.95 3.51 -4.88
CA ILE A 509 -5.72 4.78 -5.59
C ILE A 509 -5.03 4.61 -6.94
N MET A 510 -4.29 3.51 -7.15
CA MET A 510 -3.58 3.25 -8.39
C MET A 510 -4.51 2.77 -9.51
N ARG A 511 -5.65 2.12 -9.23
CA ARG A 511 -6.49 1.51 -10.26
C ARG A 511 -6.92 2.46 -11.38
N PRO A 512 -7.34 3.72 -11.12
CA PRO A 512 -7.67 4.67 -12.18
C PRO A 512 -6.45 5.11 -13.03
N ILE A 513 -5.23 4.94 -12.52
CA ILE A 513 -3.97 5.31 -13.19
C ILE A 513 -3.41 4.11 -13.97
N VAL A 514 -3.27 2.99 -13.27
CA VAL A 514 -2.87 1.66 -13.73
C VAL A 514 -3.41 0.63 -12.75
N ASP A 515 -4.36 -0.20 -13.19
CA ASP A 515 -4.73 -1.39 -12.44
C ASP A 515 -3.62 -2.43 -12.58
N LEU A 516 -2.88 -2.66 -11.50
CA LEU A 516 -1.77 -3.60 -11.45
C LEU A 516 -2.26 -5.05 -11.47
N ALA A 517 -3.51 -5.34 -11.09
CA ALA A 517 -4.06 -6.69 -11.17
C ALA A 517 -4.42 -7.11 -12.62
N ASN A 518 -4.38 -6.18 -13.58
CA ASN A 518 -4.85 -6.38 -14.95
C ASN A 518 -3.70 -6.29 -15.96
N PHE A 519 -3.49 -7.35 -16.74
CA PHE A 519 -2.34 -7.47 -17.65
C PHE A 519 -2.36 -6.40 -18.74
N ALA A 520 -3.51 -6.19 -19.39
CA ALA A 520 -3.61 -5.23 -20.48
C ALA A 520 -3.51 -3.78 -19.98
N SER A 521 -4.01 -3.48 -18.77
CA SER A 521 -3.77 -2.21 -18.08
C SER A 521 -2.27 -1.96 -17.87
N VAL A 522 -1.55 -2.95 -17.32
CA VAL A 522 -0.08 -2.91 -17.15
C VAL A 522 0.63 -2.71 -18.49
N MET A 523 0.22 -3.43 -19.54
CA MET A 523 0.81 -3.31 -20.88
C MET A 523 0.59 -1.93 -21.50
N SER A 524 -0.57 -1.32 -21.30
CA SER A 524 -0.88 0.06 -21.76
C SER A 524 -0.05 1.14 -21.06
N ARG A 525 0.60 0.80 -19.94
CA ARG A 525 1.47 1.67 -19.14
C ARG A 525 2.90 1.14 -19.01
N ARG A 526 3.26 0.14 -19.81
CA ARG A 526 4.53 -0.58 -19.72
C ARG A 526 5.76 0.32 -19.72
N SER A 527 5.81 1.33 -20.58
CA SER A 527 6.94 2.26 -20.67
C SER A 527 7.11 3.11 -19.40
N ILE A 528 5.99 3.52 -18.79
CA ILE A 528 5.99 4.25 -17.52
C ILE A 528 6.42 3.32 -16.40
N LEU A 529 5.90 2.09 -16.36
CA LEU A 529 6.28 1.07 -15.38
C LEU A 529 7.79 0.76 -15.47
N GLN A 530 8.33 0.53 -16.67
CA GLN A 530 9.77 0.35 -16.87
C GLN A 530 10.56 1.51 -16.26
N LYS A 531 10.17 2.76 -16.54
CA LYS A 531 10.83 3.94 -16.01
C LYS A 531 10.82 3.98 -14.48
N VAL A 532 9.68 3.75 -13.83
CA VAL A 532 9.59 3.86 -12.36
C VAL A 532 10.29 2.71 -11.63
N PHE A 533 10.41 1.53 -12.24
CA PHE A 533 11.20 0.40 -11.72
C PHE A 533 12.72 0.56 -11.98
N ASP A 534 13.11 1.25 -13.05
CA ASP A 534 14.52 1.54 -13.39
C ASP A 534 15.10 2.75 -12.66
N THR A 535 14.23 3.59 -12.07
CA THR A 535 14.65 4.80 -11.35
C THR A 535 15.38 4.40 -10.04
N PRO A 536 16.40 5.16 -9.57
CA PRO A 536 17.04 4.87 -8.28
C PRO A 536 16.06 4.87 -7.11
N ILE A 537 16.26 3.97 -6.13
CA ILE A 537 15.35 3.80 -4.98
C ILE A 537 15.18 5.05 -4.10
N HIS A 538 16.11 6.01 -4.17
CA HIS A 538 16.01 7.28 -3.44
C HIS A 538 15.27 8.38 -4.21
N ASP A 539 14.93 8.15 -5.48
CA ASP A 539 14.17 9.12 -6.28
C ASP A 539 12.69 9.11 -5.86
N PRO A 540 12.01 10.26 -5.86
CA PRO A 540 10.58 10.31 -5.55
C PRO A 540 9.67 9.68 -6.62
N ASN A 541 10.13 9.53 -7.87
CA ASN A 541 9.39 8.83 -8.94
C ASN A 541 9.57 7.31 -8.89
N TYR A 542 10.50 6.80 -8.09
CA TYR A 542 10.60 5.37 -7.84
C TYR A 542 9.27 4.87 -7.26
N MET A 543 8.74 3.78 -7.82
CA MET A 543 7.44 3.24 -7.41
C MET A 543 7.44 2.89 -5.91
N PRO A 544 6.76 3.65 -5.04
CA PRO A 544 7.09 3.61 -3.62
C PRO A 544 6.81 2.28 -2.94
N VAL A 545 5.73 1.64 -3.36
CA VAL A 545 5.24 0.36 -2.83
C VAL A 545 6.18 -0.81 -3.15
N THR A 546 7.06 -0.65 -4.13
CA THR A 546 8.06 -1.67 -4.48
C THR A 546 9.33 -1.60 -3.61
N ARG A 547 9.39 -0.67 -2.65
CA ARG A 547 10.43 -0.69 -1.60
C ARG A 547 10.26 -1.89 -0.66
N ASP A 548 9.07 -2.50 -0.67
CA ASP A 548 8.72 -3.72 0.06
C ASP A 548 9.06 -4.99 -0.74
N LEU A 549 9.69 -4.86 -1.92
CA LEU A 549 10.20 -5.99 -2.70
C LEU A 549 11.70 -6.20 -2.50
N SER A 550 12.09 -7.47 -2.46
CA SER A 550 13.49 -7.88 -2.62
C SER A 550 14.05 -7.43 -3.98
N ALA A 551 15.35 -7.15 -4.02
CA ALA A 551 16.06 -6.79 -5.25
C ALA A 551 15.91 -7.86 -6.37
N PRO A 552 15.98 -9.17 -6.09
CA PRO A 552 15.72 -10.20 -7.10
C PRO A 552 14.29 -10.15 -7.68
N LYS A 553 13.26 -9.91 -6.86
CA LYS A 553 11.87 -9.76 -7.34
C LYS A 553 11.71 -8.51 -8.22
N ARG A 554 12.33 -7.39 -7.84
CA ARG A 554 12.36 -6.17 -8.67
C ARG A 554 13.04 -6.42 -10.00
N GLU A 555 14.18 -7.10 -10.01
CA GLU A 555 14.90 -7.43 -11.23
C GLU A 555 14.09 -8.38 -12.13
N MET A 556 13.39 -9.35 -11.55
CA MET A 556 12.45 -10.19 -12.29
C MET A 556 11.36 -9.37 -12.98
N ILE A 557 10.74 -8.42 -12.27
CA ILE A 557 9.72 -7.55 -12.86
C ILE A 557 10.32 -6.68 -13.97
N ARG A 558 11.52 -6.12 -13.78
CA ARG A 558 12.23 -5.36 -14.82
C ARG A 558 12.50 -6.21 -16.07
N LYS A 559 13.01 -7.43 -15.86
CA LYS A 559 13.26 -8.40 -16.93
C LYS A 559 11.98 -8.77 -17.69
N TRP A 560 10.90 -9.03 -16.96
CA TRP A 560 9.59 -9.28 -17.55
C TRP A 560 9.06 -8.06 -18.31
N LEU A 561 9.12 -6.86 -17.72
CA LEU A 561 8.73 -5.62 -18.40
C LEU A 561 9.55 -5.38 -19.68
N ALA A 562 10.79 -5.86 -19.78
CA ALA A 562 11.59 -5.79 -21.00
C ALA A 562 11.13 -6.79 -22.10
N LYS A 563 10.63 -7.96 -21.71
CA LYS A 563 10.10 -9.00 -22.62
C LYS A 563 8.86 -9.65 -21.97
N PRO A 564 7.68 -9.00 -22.03
CA PRO A 564 6.52 -9.47 -21.29
C PRO A 564 5.99 -10.74 -21.93
N VAL A 565 5.90 -11.79 -21.13
CA VAL A 565 5.30 -13.07 -21.46
C VAL A 565 4.08 -13.22 -20.57
N TYR A 566 2.90 -13.45 -21.15
CA TYR A 566 1.67 -13.63 -20.39
C TYR A 566 1.71 -14.97 -19.62
N MET A 567 1.89 -16.06 -20.36
CA MET A 567 2.02 -17.40 -19.80
C MET A 567 2.97 -18.22 -20.64
N ARG A 568 3.47 -19.31 -20.06
CA ARG A 568 4.12 -20.38 -20.79
C ARG A 568 3.12 -21.49 -21.03
N LEU A 569 3.27 -22.20 -22.14
CA LEU A 569 2.43 -23.34 -22.52
C LEU A 569 3.28 -24.43 -23.21
N ASP A 570 4.57 -24.47 -22.87
CA ASP A 570 5.54 -25.35 -23.52
C ASP A 570 5.67 -26.72 -22.83
N SER A 571 4.91 -26.94 -21.74
CA SER A 571 4.85 -28.22 -21.05
C SER A 571 3.41 -28.62 -20.70
N LYS A 572 3.22 -29.92 -20.44
CA LYS A 572 1.93 -30.46 -19.97
C LYS A 572 1.42 -29.76 -18.68
N PRO A 573 2.23 -29.54 -17.62
CA PRO A 573 1.80 -28.78 -16.44
C PRO A 573 1.31 -27.37 -16.75
N ASP A 574 2.01 -26.65 -17.64
CA ASP A 574 1.64 -25.28 -17.99
C ASP A 574 0.30 -25.23 -18.73
N LEU A 575 0.09 -26.15 -19.66
CA LEU A 575 -1.20 -26.30 -20.34
C LEU A 575 -2.33 -26.64 -19.36
N MET A 576 -2.07 -27.48 -18.35
CA MET A 576 -3.06 -27.76 -17.30
C MET A 576 -3.42 -26.51 -16.48
N GLN A 577 -2.43 -25.66 -16.17
CA GLN A 577 -2.66 -24.41 -15.47
C GLN A 577 -3.50 -23.44 -16.31
N ALA A 578 -3.22 -23.33 -17.61
CA ALA A 578 -4.01 -22.50 -18.52
C ALA A 578 -5.44 -23.00 -18.69
N LEU A 579 -5.66 -24.32 -18.77
CA LEU A 579 -7.00 -24.88 -18.81
C LEU A 579 -7.75 -24.70 -17.48
N GLN A 580 -7.06 -24.74 -16.34
CA GLN A 580 -7.66 -24.37 -15.05
C GLN A 580 -8.10 -22.89 -15.05
N LEU A 581 -7.25 -22.00 -15.57
CA LEU A 581 -7.60 -20.59 -15.74
C LEU A 581 -8.78 -20.40 -16.71
N ALA A 582 -8.87 -21.20 -17.77
CA ALA A 582 -10.04 -21.20 -18.66
C ALA A 582 -11.32 -21.57 -17.89
N VAL A 583 -11.29 -22.61 -17.05
CA VAL A 583 -12.45 -22.98 -16.20
C VAL A 583 -12.85 -21.84 -15.26
N GLU A 584 -11.89 -21.12 -14.68
CA GLU A 584 -12.14 -19.94 -13.84
C GLU A 584 -12.71 -18.77 -14.65
N LEU A 585 -12.20 -18.53 -15.86
CA LEU A 585 -12.63 -17.48 -16.77
C LEU A 585 -14.10 -17.67 -17.19
N GLU A 586 -14.45 -18.85 -17.70
CA GLU A 586 -15.84 -19.19 -18.09
C GLU A 586 -16.78 -19.13 -16.88
N HIS A 587 -16.29 -19.52 -15.69
CA HIS A 587 -17.09 -19.37 -14.49
C HIS A 587 -17.29 -17.89 -14.09
N SER A 588 -16.32 -17.01 -14.35
CA SER A 588 -16.37 -15.61 -13.93
C SER A 588 -17.40 -14.74 -14.69
N THR A 589 -17.82 -15.18 -15.87
CA THR A 589 -18.86 -14.51 -16.69
C THR A 589 -20.28 -14.90 -16.23
N ILE A 590 -20.44 -16.09 -15.63
CA ILE A 590 -21.75 -16.61 -15.21
C ILE A 590 -22.41 -15.74 -14.10
N PRO A 591 -21.76 -15.40 -12.98
CA PRO A 591 -22.34 -14.55 -11.94
C PRO A 591 -22.87 -13.18 -12.40
N PRO A 592 -22.14 -12.36 -13.18
CA PRO A 592 -22.67 -11.06 -13.63
C PRO A 592 -23.88 -11.23 -14.57
N TYR A 593 -23.88 -12.24 -15.45
CA TYR A 593 -25.02 -12.51 -16.34
C TYR A 593 -26.25 -13.01 -15.58
N LEU A 594 -26.06 -13.93 -14.63
CA LEU A 594 -27.11 -14.40 -13.74
C LEU A 594 -27.66 -13.27 -12.86
N THR A 595 -26.82 -12.38 -12.36
CA THR A 595 -27.25 -11.23 -11.55
C THR A 595 -28.20 -10.34 -12.34
N ALA A 596 -27.84 -9.99 -13.58
CA ALA A 596 -28.72 -9.23 -14.46
C ALA A 596 -30.02 -10.01 -14.73
N LEU A 597 -29.93 -11.29 -15.10
CA LEU A 597 -31.10 -12.14 -15.37
C LEU A 597 -32.07 -12.23 -14.20
N TYR A 598 -31.57 -12.46 -12.98
CA TYR A 598 -32.39 -12.61 -11.77
C TYR A 598 -33.05 -11.31 -11.35
N SER A 599 -32.46 -10.16 -11.71
CA SER A 599 -33.04 -8.85 -11.39
C SER A 599 -34.28 -8.52 -12.22
N ILE A 600 -34.53 -9.22 -13.33
CA ILE A 600 -35.73 -9.04 -14.15
C ILE A 600 -36.96 -9.62 -13.42
N LYS A 601 -38.02 -8.82 -13.30
CA LYS A 601 -39.29 -9.22 -12.66
C LYS A 601 -39.99 -10.29 -13.50
N ALA A 602 -40.70 -11.20 -12.81
CA ALA A 602 -41.48 -12.23 -13.49
C ALA A 602 -42.51 -11.60 -14.45
N GLY A 603 -42.48 -12.01 -15.72
CA GLY A 603 -43.35 -11.49 -16.78
C GLY A 603 -42.89 -10.18 -17.45
N ALA A 604 -41.76 -9.61 -17.04
CA ALA A 604 -41.18 -8.42 -17.68
C ALA A 604 -39.97 -8.78 -18.55
N ASN A 605 -39.68 -7.95 -19.56
CA ASN A 605 -38.47 -8.03 -20.41
C ASN A 605 -38.15 -9.44 -20.94
N GLY A 606 -39.17 -10.23 -21.32
CA GLY A 606 -39.02 -11.65 -21.65
C GLY A 606 -37.94 -11.94 -22.69
N GLU A 607 -37.94 -11.20 -23.81
CA GLU A 607 -36.95 -11.37 -24.88
C GLU A 607 -35.50 -11.12 -24.41
N VAL A 608 -35.31 -10.12 -23.55
CA VAL A 608 -34.00 -9.80 -22.95
C VAL A 608 -33.59 -10.90 -21.97
N ALA A 609 -34.52 -11.38 -21.15
CA ALA A 609 -34.27 -12.46 -20.21
C ALA A 609 -33.90 -13.77 -20.92
N ASP A 610 -34.55 -14.08 -22.04
CA ASP A 610 -34.28 -15.29 -22.83
C ASP A 610 -32.91 -15.22 -23.51
N LEU A 611 -32.53 -14.06 -24.07
CA LEU A 611 -31.19 -13.83 -24.64
C LEU A 611 -30.07 -13.96 -23.59
N ILE A 612 -30.22 -13.33 -22.42
CA ILE A 612 -29.22 -13.45 -21.36
C ILE A 612 -29.15 -14.90 -20.86
N ARG A 613 -30.29 -15.59 -20.73
CA ARG A 613 -30.34 -16.99 -20.29
C ARG A 613 -29.65 -17.92 -21.27
N SER A 614 -29.81 -17.73 -22.58
CA SER A 614 -29.17 -18.60 -23.57
C SER A 614 -27.64 -18.49 -23.46
N VAL A 615 -27.12 -17.26 -23.36
CA VAL A 615 -25.67 -17.02 -23.16
C VAL A 615 -25.18 -17.66 -21.86
N VAL A 616 -25.89 -17.51 -20.74
CA VAL A 616 -25.47 -18.15 -19.47
C VAL A 616 -25.36 -19.68 -19.59
N ILE A 617 -26.26 -20.31 -20.32
CA ILE A 617 -26.22 -21.76 -20.50
C ILE A 617 -25.02 -22.15 -21.38
N GLU A 618 -24.67 -21.35 -22.39
CA GLU A 618 -23.47 -21.54 -23.22
C GLU A 618 -22.18 -21.34 -22.39
N GLU A 619 -22.10 -20.35 -21.50
CA GLU A 619 -20.96 -20.20 -20.58
C GLU A 619 -20.79 -21.40 -19.63
N MET A 620 -21.90 -22.02 -19.20
CA MET A 620 -21.86 -23.28 -18.44
C MET A 620 -21.33 -24.44 -19.28
N LEU A 621 -21.65 -24.48 -20.58
CA LEU A 621 -21.09 -25.44 -21.54
C LEU A 621 -19.59 -25.21 -21.71
N HIS A 622 -19.14 -23.96 -21.86
CA HIS A 622 -17.73 -23.62 -22.04
C HIS A 622 -16.88 -24.06 -20.83
N MET A 623 -17.38 -23.82 -19.62
CA MET A 623 -16.74 -24.30 -18.39
C MET A 623 -16.63 -25.84 -18.38
N ALA A 624 -17.67 -26.55 -18.86
CA ALA A 624 -17.68 -28.00 -18.94
C ALA A 624 -16.72 -28.54 -20.02
N LEU A 625 -16.65 -27.91 -21.20
CA LEU A 625 -15.72 -28.25 -22.27
C LEU A 625 -14.26 -28.03 -21.82
N SER A 626 -13.95 -26.88 -21.22
CA SER A 626 -12.63 -26.59 -20.66
C SER A 626 -12.22 -27.61 -19.59
N SER A 627 -13.17 -28.00 -18.74
CA SER A 627 -12.98 -29.06 -17.75
C SER A 627 -12.70 -30.42 -18.38
N ASN A 628 -13.46 -30.81 -19.42
CA ASN A 628 -13.25 -32.07 -20.14
C ASN A 628 -11.89 -32.11 -20.85
N ILE A 629 -11.44 -31.01 -21.45
CA ILE A 629 -10.10 -30.91 -22.05
C ILE A 629 -9.03 -31.11 -20.95
N LEU A 630 -9.15 -30.42 -19.81
CA LEU A 630 -8.22 -30.57 -18.67
C LEU A 630 -8.17 -32.01 -18.16
N ILE A 631 -9.32 -32.65 -17.96
CA ILE A 631 -9.42 -34.05 -17.52
C ILE A 631 -8.78 -34.98 -18.54
N SER A 632 -8.98 -34.72 -19.84
CA SER A 632 -8.53 -35.61 -20.91
C SER A 632 -7.01 -35.77 -20.96
N ILE A 633 -6.27 -34.72 -20.60
CA ILE A 633 -4.80 -34.75 -20.52
C ILE A 633 -4.29 -35.23 -19.15
N GLY A 634 -5.18 -35.62 -18.24
CA GLY A 634 -4.86 -36.16 -16.91
C GLY A 634 -4.93 -35.14 -15.77
N GLY A 635 -5.52 -33.97 -16.01
CA GLY A 635 -5.71 -32.92 -15.01
C GLY A 635 -6.96 -33.15 -14.15
N ALA A 636 -7.22 -32.19 -13.25
CA ALA A 636 -8.29 -32.25 -12.27
C ALA A 636 -8.76 -30.82 -11.93
N PRO A 637 -9.92 -30.35 -12.45
CA PRO A 637 -10.42 -28.99 -12.21
C PRO A 637 -10.59 -28.69 -10.72
N LYS A 638 -10.11 -27.52 -10.27
CA LYS A 638 -10.19 -27.05 -8.89
C LYS A 638 -11.30 -26.00 -8.76
N ILE A 639 -12.49 -26.44 -8.34
CA ILE A 639 -13.72 -25.62 -8.34
C ILE A 639 -14.19 -25.30 -6.92
N ASP A 640 -13.79 -26.09 -5.92
CA ASP A 640 -14.24 -25.97 -4.53
C ASP A 640 -13.31 -25.14 -3.64
N ARG A 641 -12.41 -24.34 -4.25
CA ARG A 641 -11.44 -23.52 -3.53
C ARG A 641 -11.95 -22.09 -3.33
N PRO A 642 -11.58 -21.41 -2.23
CA PRO A 642 -12.01 -20.03 -1.97
C PRO A 642 -11.66 -19.04 -3.10
N ASP A 643 -10.53 -19.24 -3.75
CA ASP A 643 -9.96 -18.41 -4.82
C ASP A 643 -10.53 -18.71 -6.22
N PHE A 644 -11.41 -19.70 -6.36
CA PHE A 644 -12.04 -20.03 -7.65
C PHE A 644 -13.06 -18.97 -8.11
N VAL A 645 -13.73 -18.31 -7.16
CA VAL A 645 -14.69 -17.25 -7.45
C VAL A 645 -13.96 -15.91 -7.36
N PRO A 646 -13.87 -15.12 -8.44
CA PRO A 646 -13.21 -13.82 -8.37
C PRO A 646 -14.02 -12.85 -7.51
N SER A 647 -13.36 -11.83 -6.98
CA SER A 647 -14.04 -10.74 -6.30
C SER A 647 -14.72 -9.82 -7.30
N TYR A 648 -15.95 -9.39 -6.98
CA TYR A 648 -16.67 -8.38 -7.74
C TYR A 648 -16.91 -7.14 -6.86
N PRO A 649 -16.74 -5.92 -7.38
CA PRO A 649 -16.27 -5.61 -8.73
C PRO A 649 -14.76 -5.87 -8.88
N GLY A 650 -14.34 -6.47 -10.00
CA GLY A 650 -12.94 -6.87 -10.20
C GLY A 650 -12.58 -7.22 -11.64
N PRO A 651 -11.31 -7.55 -11.94
CA PRO A 651 -10.89 -7.99 -13.26
C PRO A 651 -11.39 -9.42 -13.57
N LEU A 652 -11.36 -9.81 -14.85
CA LEU A 652 -11.48 -11.21 -15.23
C LEU A 652 -10.26 -12.01 -14.75
N PRO A 653 -10.41 -13.31 -14.46
CA PRO A 653 -9.28 -14.21 -14.18
C PRO A 653 -8.17 -14.08 -15.22
N GLY A 654 -6.91 -14.09 -14.75
CA GLY A 654 -5.73 -13.91 -15.59
C GLY A 654 -5.46 -12.46 -16.02
N GLY A 655 -6.39 -11.53 -15.79
CA GLY A 655 -6.24 -10.13 -16.15
C GLY A 655 -6.41 -9.87 -17.66
N LEU A 656 -7.16 -10.73 -18.36
CA LEU A 656 -7.62 -10.51 -19.73
C LEU A 656 -8.59 -9.30 -19.78
N ARG A 657 -8.75 -8.69 -20.97
CA ARG A 657 -9.55 -7.46 -21.20
C ARG A 657 -9.12 -6.25 -20.36
N GLY A 658 -8.25 -5.42 -20.93
CA GLY A 658 -7.68 -4.26 -20.24
C GLY A 658 -8.70 -3.22 -19.83
N GLY A 659 -8.67 -2.78 -18.56
CA GLY A 659 -9.55 -1.71 -18.09
C GLY A 659 -11.02 -2.11 -17.87
N LEU A 660 -11.38 -3.37 -18.12
CA LEU A 660 -12.69 -3.92 -17.79
C LEU A 660 -12.76 -4.24 -16.30
N THR A 661 -13.74 -3.66 -15.62
CA THR A 661 -14.15 -4.08 -14.26
C THR A 661 -15.48 -4.80 -14.38
N VAL A 662 -15.48 -6.10 -14.11
CA VAL A 662 -16.67 -6.94 -14.07
C VAL A 662 -17.43 -6.63 -12.79
N ARG A 663 -18.72 -6.29 -12.93
CA ARG A 663 -19.59 -5.83 -11.82
C ARG A 663 -20.85 -6.67 -11.71
N LEU A 664 -21.34 -6.84 -10.49
CA LEU A 664 -22.63 -7.50 -10.22
C LEU A 664 -23.72 -6.44 -10.15
N ARG A 665 -24.38 -6.17 -11.28
CA ARG A 665 -25.46 -5.17 -11.37
C ARG A 665 -26.76 -5.74 -11.92
N ARG A 666 -27.85 -5.04 -11.61
CA ARG A 666 -29.16 -5.32 -12.21
C ARG A 666 -29.13 -5.12 -13.74
N CYS A 667 -30.08 -5.77 -14.42
CA CYS A 667 -30.24 -5.66 -15.86
C CYS A 667 -30.50 -4.21 -16.24
N SER A 668 -29.63 -3.67 -17.09
CA SER A 668 -29.77 -2.35 -17.70
C SER A 668 -29.01 -2.32 -19.01
N ILE A 669 -29.41 -1.45 -19.92
CA ILE A 669 -28.67 -1.26 -21.18
C ILE A 669 -27.21 -0.86 -20.92
N ALA A 670 -26.95 -0.06 -19.88
CA ALA A 670 -25.59 0.32 -19.50
C ALA A 670 -24.77 -0.89 -19.03
N GLN A 671 -25.32 -1.78 -18.20
CA GLN A 671 -24.59 -2.99 -17.77
C GLN A 671 -24.26 -3.90 -18.95
N ILE A 672 -25.21 -4.13 -19.85
CA ILE A 672 -25.01 -4.99 -21.01
C ILE A 672 -23.98 -4.37 -21.96
N ARG A 673 -24.08 -3.08 -22.24
CA ARG A 673 -23.16 -2.37 -23.14
C ARG A 673 -21.75 -2.23 -22.56
N ASP A 674 -21.63 -1.84 -21.31
CA ASP A 674 -20.34 -1.44 -20.72
C ASP A 674 -19.57 -2.65 -20.16
N VAL A 675 -20.26 -3.72 -19.78
CA VAL A 675 -19.64 -4.93 -19.21
C VAL A 675 -19.80 -6.14 -20.13
N PHE A 676 -21.01 -6.52 -20.54
CA PHE A 676 -21.21 -7.80 -21.24
C PHE A 676 -20.60 -7.77 -22.65
N LEU A 677 -20.86 -6.70 -23.42
CA LEU A 677 -20.20 -6.54 -24.72
C LEU A 677 -18.68 -6.48 -24.62
N SER A 678 -18.14 -5.89 -23.55
CA SER A 678 -16.69 -5.80 -23.33
C SER A 678 -16.06 -7.17 -23.00
N ILE A 679 -16.80 -8.07 -22.34
CA ILE A 679 -16.36 -9.45 -22.10
C ILE A 679 -16.26 -10.18 -23.44
N GLU A 680 -17.34 -10.12 -24.24
CA GLU A 680 -17.51 -10.89 -25.48
C GLU A 680 -16.90 -10.24 -26.74
N GLU A 681 -16.24 -9.09 -26.61
CA GLU A 681 -15.75 -8.33 -27.77
C GLU A 681 -14.77 -9.14 -28.64
N PRO A 682 -15.00 -9.33 -29.95
CA PRO A 682 -14.09 -10.12 -30.78
C PRO A 682 -12.66 -9.56 -30.84
N GLU A 683 -11.67 -10.40 -31.21
CA GLU A 683 -10.28 -9.94 -31.44
C GLU A 683 -10.17 -8.87 -32.54
N GLU A 684 -10.97 -8.99 -33.60
CA GLU A 684 -11.13 -7.96 -34.63
C GLU A 684 -12.57 -7.44 -34.61
N THR A 685 -12.77 -6.13 -34.47
CA THR A 685 -14.10 -5.50 -34.60
C THR A 685 -14.25 -4.81 -35.95
N VAL A 686 -15.29 -5.18 -36.69
CA VAL A 686 -15.70 -4.52 -37.94
C VAL A 686 -17.15 -4.11 -37.77
N ASP A 687 -17.49 -2.84 -38.04
CA ASP A 687 -18.88 -2.38 -38.01
C ASP A 687 -19.68 -3.15 -39.08
N PRO A 688 -20.62 -4.05 -38.69
CA PRO A 688 -21.33 -4.91 -39.63
C PRO A 688 -22.23 -4.10 -40.60
N ALA A 689 -22.60 -2.87 -40.22
CA ALA A 689 -23.43 -1.98 -41.02
C ALA A 689 -22.65 -1.15 -42.04
N ARG A 690 -21.33 -0.98 -41.86
CA ARG A 690 -20.47 -0.15 -42.73
C ARG A 690 -19.36 -0.90 -43.45
N GLY A 691 -19.07 -2.15 -43.06
CA GLY A 691 -17.99 -2.94 -43.67
C GLY A 691 -16.61 -2.29 -43.54
N ARG A 692 -16.42 -1.44 -42.53
CA ARG A 692 -15.15 -0.77 -42.22
C ARG A 692 -14.69 -1.23 -40.85
N SER A 693 -13.41 -1.62 -40.76
CA SER A 693 -12.71 -1.69 -39.48
C SER A 693 -12.80 -0.29 -38.86
N ASP A 694 -13.49 -0.18 -37.73
CA ASP A 694 -13.45 1.02 -36.91
C ASP A 694 -12.12 0.94 -36.15
N SER A 695 -11.06 1.53 -36.72
CA SER A 695 -9.82 1.79 -35.98
C SER A 695 -10.11 2.87 -34.94
N ARG A 696 -10.84 2.53 -33.88
CA ARG A 696 -10.92 3.36 -32.67
C ARG A 696 -9.57 3.24 -31.97
N ASP A 697 -8.81 4.32 -32.03
CA ASP A 697 -7.50 4.56 -31.40
C ASP A 697 -6.55 3.34 -31.37
N GLU A 698 -5.48 3.38 -32.17
CA GLU A 698 -4.38 2.39 -32.16
C GLU A 698 -3.74 2.17 -30.77
N THR A 699 -4.11 3.00 -29.76
CA THR A 699 -3.72 2.86 -28.36
C THR A 699 -4.65 1.99 -27.50
N GLN A 700 -5.79 1.50 -28.01
CA GLN A 700 -6.81 0.74 -27.26
C GLN A 700 -7.20 -0.62 -27.86
N SER A 701 -6.51 -1.11 -28.90
CA SER A 701 -6.65 -2.51 -29.31
C SER A 701 -6.18 -3.42 -28.15
N HIS A 702 -7.14 -4.07 -27.48
CA HIS A 702 -6.85 -5.04 -26.44
C HIS A 702 -6.45 -6.37 -27.11
N ALA A 703 -5.19 -6.49 -27.53
CA ALA A 703 -4.61 -7.69 -28.15
C ALA A 703 -4.69 -8.98 -27.29
N PHE A 704 -5.33 -8.95 -26.12
CA PHE A 704 -5.43 -10.05 -25.16
C PHE A 704 -6.90 -10.30 -24.81
N THR A 705 -7.63 -10.87 -25.77
CA THR A 705 -9.04 -11.26 -25.67
C THR A 705 -9.21 -12.69 -25.13
N ILE A 706 -10.45 -13.10 -24.87
CA ILE A 706 -10.77 -14.50 -24.54
C ILE A 706 -10.45 -15.41 -25.74
N GLY A 707 -10.80 -14.98 -26.95
CA GLY A 707 -10.45 -15.70 -28.19
C GLY A 707 -8.94 -15.93 -28.37
N TRP A 708 -8.12 -14.90 -28.12
CA TRP A 708 -6.67 -15.01 -28.14
C TRP A 708 -6.15 -16.05 -27.14
N PHE A 709 -6.71 -16.07 -25.92
CA PHE A 709 -6.31 -17.01 -24.88
C PHE A 709 -6.55 -18.46 -25.31
N TYR A 710 -7.72 -18.74 -25.91
CA TYR A 710 -8.03 -20.06 -26.45
C TYR A 710 -7.18 -20.44 -27.67
N ASP A 711 -6.75 -19.47 -28.49
CA ASP A 711 -5.80 -19.73 -29.59
C ASP A 711 -4.42 -20.17 -29.09
N GLU A 712 -3.95 -19.59 -27.99
CA GLU A 712 -2.70 -20.04 -27.35
C GLU A 712 -2.83 -21.46 -26.77
N ILE A 713 -3.99 -21.79 -26.17
CA ILE A 713 -4.28 -23.16 -25.72
C ILE A 713 -4.33 -24.15 -26.90
N ASP A 714 -4.98 -23.79 -28.02
CA ASP A 714 -5.02 -24.64 -29.23
C ASP A 714 -3.62 -24.93 -29.78
N LYS A 715 -2.78 -23.89 -29.91
CA LYS A 715 -1.38 -24.03 -30.34
C LYS A 715 -0.59 -24.97 -29.41
N ALA A 716 -0.76 -24.81 -28.10
CA ALA A 716 -0.10 -25.65 -27.11
C ALA A 716 -0.55 -27.11 -27.19
N LEU A 717 -1.85 -27.37 -27.32
CA LEU A 717 -2.39 -28.72 -27.54
C LEU A 717 -1.78 -29.39 -28.77
N VAL A 718 -1.69 -28.66 -29.90
CA VAL A 718 -1.08 -29.18 -31.13
C VAL A 718 0.40 -29.52 -30.92
N ASN A 719 1.17 -28.58 -30.35
CA ASN A 719 2.62 -28.75 -30.18
C ASN A 719 2.95 -29.88 -29.20
N LEU A 720 2.27 -29.95 -28.06
CA LEU A 720 2.51 -30.95 -27.03
C LEU A 720 2.01 -32.34 -27.45
N ALA A 721 0.93 -32.42 -28.24
CA ALA A 721 0.49 -33.69 -28.81
C ALA A 721 1.48 -34.19 -29.86
N ALA A 722 2.03 -33.29 -30.69
CA ALA A 722 3.03 -33.63 -31.70
C ALA A 722 4.37 -34.08 -31.09
N SER A 723 4.76 -33.51 -29.95
CA SER A 723 5.97 -33.94 -29.21
C SER A 723 5.76 -35.22 -28.40
N GLY A 724 4.51 -35.66 -28.21
CA GLY A 724 4.15 -36.80 -27.38
C GLY A 724 4.14 -36.53 -25.87
N GLU A 725 4.21 -35.26 -25.45
CA GLU A 725 4.13 -34.87 -24.03
C GLU A 725 2.72 -35.03 -23.45
N ILE A 726 1.69 -34.90 -24.29
CA ILE A 726 0.31 -35.15 -23.89
C ILE A 726 -0.31 -36.29 -24.70
N SER A 727 -1.25 -36.97 -24.07
CA SER A 727 -2.17 -37.92 -24.67
C SER A 727 -3.57 -37.68 -24.10
N PHE A 728 -4.59 -38.05 -24.87
CA PHE A 728 -5.99 -37.83 -24.52
C PHE A 728 -6.60 -39.13 -23.97
N GLY A 729 -7.36 -39.04 -22.88
CA GLY A 729 -7.94 -40.20 -22.21
C GLY A 729 -8.95 -39.83 -21.11
N HIS A 730 -9.08 -40.70 -20.11
CA HIS A 730 -9.95 -40.49 -18.94
C HIS A 730 -11.44 -40.22 -19.29
N THR A 731 -11.93 -40.81 -20.38
CA THR A 731 -13.30 -40.58 -20.87
C THR A 731 -14.39 -40.98 -19.86
N ASP A 732 -14.07 -41.92 -18.97
CA ASP A 732 -14.92 -42.36 -17.86
C ASP A 732 -15.08 -41.30 -16.76
N ARG A 733 -14.20 -40.30 -16.73
CA ARG A 733 -14.20 -39.18 -15.77
C ARG A 733 -14.72 -37.87 -16.38
N GLN A 734 -14.92 -37.83 -17.69
CA GLN A 734 -15.44 -36.67 -18.41
C GLN A 734 -16.97 -36.63 -18.37
N VAL A 735 -17.53 -35.43 -18.45
CA VAL A 735 -18.98 -35.23 -18.55
C VAL A 735 -19.42 -35.43 -19.99
N ALA A 736 -20.47 -36.23 -20.19
CA ALA A 736 -21.02 -36.53 -21.52
C ALA A 736 -22.51 -36.15 -21.68
N ASP A 737 -23.21 -35.90 -20.58
CA ASP A 737 -24.63 -35.58 -20.57
C ASP A 737 -24.82 -34.04 -20.67
N TRP A 738 -25.38 -33.56 -21.78
CA TRP A 738 -25.76 -32.16 -22.00
C TRP A 738 -27.09 -32.08 -22.74
N SER A 739 -27.95 -31.16 -22.34
CA SER A 739 -29.28 -30.96 -22.93
C SER A 739 -29.62 -29.49 -23.21
N GLY A 740 -28.63 -28.60 -23.13
CA GLY A 740 -28.75 -27.19 -23.49
C GLY A 740 -28.38 -26.95 -24.96
N PRO A 741 -28.37 -25.68 -25.42
CA PRO A 741 -27.76 -25.30 -26.70
C PRO A 741 -26.27 -25.66 -26.75
N GLY A 742 -25.74 -25.81 -27.96
CA GLY A 742 -24.36 -26.21 -28.21
C GLY A 742 -24.05 -27.69 -27.96
N THR A 743 -22.82 -28.10 -28.27
CA THR A 743 -22.39 -29.50 -28.22
C THR A 743 -21.31 -29.74 -27.16
N LEU A 744 -21.65 -30.51 -26.11
CA LEU A 744 -20.66 -31.01 -25.16
C LEU A 744 -19.88 -32.19 -25.75
N LEU A 745 -18.56 -32.04 -25.86
CA LEU A 745 -17.67 -33.05 -26.43
C LEU A 745 -16.93 -33.84 -25.35
N VAL A 746 -16.90 -35.17 -25.52
CA VAL A 746 -15.98 -36.06 -24.80
C VAL A 746 -14.69 -36.16 -25.60
N ILE A 747 -13.59 -35.69 -25.00
CA ILE A 747 -12.30 -35.52 -25.62
C ILE A 747 -11.53 -36.84 -25.62
N ARG A 748 -11.37 -37.44 -26.80
CA ARG A 748 -10.63 -38.71 -27.01
C ARG A 748 -9.36 -38.51 -27.82
N SER A 749 -9.24 -37.37 -28.48
CA SER A 749 -8.19 -37.05 -29.43
C SER A 749 -7.89 -35.55 -29.46
N LEU A 750 -6.80 -35.19 -30.14
CA LEU A 750 -6.49 -33.79 -30.43
C LEU A 750 -7.63 -33.14 -31.23
N GLU A 751 -8.20 -33.84 -32.20
CA GLU A 751 -9.29 -33.30 -33.02
C GLU A 751 -10.52 -32.93 -32.18
N ASP A 752 -10.89 -33.77 -31.20
CA ASP A 752 -11.98 -33.47 -30.26
C ASP A 752 -11.66 -32.25 -29.40
N ALA A 753 -10.43 -32.13 -28.88
CA ALA A 753 -10.01 -31.00 -28.06
C ALA A 753 -10.07 -29.69 -28.84
N ARG A 754 -9.60 -29.70 -30.09
CA ARG A 754 -9.67 -28.54 -30.98
C ARG A 754 -11.11 -28.21 -31.39
N ALA A 755 -11.97 -29.21 -31.54
CA ALA A 755 -13.39 -28.99 -31.79
C ALA A 755 -14.08 -28.33 -30.60
N ALA A 756 -13.76 -28.76 -29.37
CA ALA A 756 -14.25 -28.12 -28.15
C ALA A 756 -13.78 -26.67 -28.03
N ILE A 757 -12.53 -26.34 -28.38
CA ILE A 757 -12.06 -24.96 -28.40
C ILE A 757 -12.79 -24.12 -29.45
N ARG A 758 -13.03 -24.67 -30.64
CA ARG A 758 -13.81 -23.97 -31.68
C ARG A 758 -15.23 -23.67 -31.23
N GLU A 759 -15.91 -24.62 -30.61
CA GLU A 759 -17.26 -24.43 -30.05
C GLU A 759 -17.30 -23.23 -29.09
N ILE A 760 -16.35 -23.16 -28.14
CA ILE A 760 -16.26 -22.06 -27.16
C ILE A 760 -16.07 -20.70 -27.87
N LYS A 761 -15.11 -20.63 -28.81
CA LYS A 761 -14.81 -19.38 -29.52
C LYS A 761 -15.98 -18.93 -30.41
N GLU A 762 -16.57 -19.85 -31.16
CA GLU A 762 -17.64 -19.56 -32.12
C GLU A 762 -18.90 -19.07 -31.40
N GLN A 763 -19.23 -19.61 -30.22
CA GLN A 763 -20.36 -19.13 -29.41
C GLN A 763 -20.09 -17.77 -28.77
N GLY A 764 -18.87 -17.52 -28.27
CA GLY A 764 -18.51 -16.23 -27.66
C GLY A 764 -18.41 -15.07 -28.68
N GLU A 765 -17.44 -15.14 -29.59
CA GLU A 765 -17.06 -14.04 -30.50
C GLU A 765 -17.54 -14.21 -31.96
N GLY A 766 -18.02 -15.40 -32.32
CA GLY A 766 -18.44 -15.74 -33.69
C GLY A 766 -17.31 -16.33 -34.54
N ALA A 767 -17.66 -16.88 -35.71
CA ALA A 767 -16.68 -17.47 -36.64
C ALA A 767 -15.81 -16.42 -37.39
N GLY A 768 -16.05 -15.12 -37.13
CA GLY A 768 -15.24 -14.00 -37.57
C GLY A 768 -16.00 -12.66 -37.49
N PRO A 769 -15.32 -11.51 -37.68
CA PRO A 769 -15.92 -10.17 -37.55
C PRO A 769 -17.10 -9.87 -38.50
N LEU A 770 -17.26 -10.67 -39.55
CA LEU A 770 -18.34 -10.57 -40.55
C LEU A 770 -19.22 -11.82 -40.60
N ASN A 771 -19.00 -12.78 -39.70
CA ASN A 771 -19.82 -13.97 -39.57
C ASN A 771 -20.34 -14.04 -38.12
N PRO A 772 -21.48 -13.36 -37.84
CA PRO A 772 -22.01 -13.26 -36.49
C PRO A 772 -22.65 -14.57 -36.00
N ASP A 773 -22.82 -15.54 -36.89
CA ASP A 773 -23.43 -16.83 -36.59
C ASP A 773 -22.36 -17.92 -36.42
N ASP A 774 -22.67 -18.91 -35.58
CA ASP A 774 -21.96 -20.17 -35.45
C ASP A 774 -22.29 -21.15 -36.62
N PRO A 775 -21.68 -22.34 -36.69
CA PRO A 775 -21.97 -23.34 -37.73
C PRO A 775 -23.41 -23.86 -37.76
N GLU A 776 -24.19 -23.67 -36.69
CA GLU A 776 -25.60 -24.03 -36.57
C GLU A 776 -26.54 -22.85 -36.88
N HIS A 777 -25.99 -21.70 -37.29
CA HIS A 777 -26.68 -20.44 -37.57
C HIS A 777 -27.28 -19.75 -36.32
N GLU A 778 -26.70 -19.98 -35.14
CA GLU A 778 -27.03 -19.21 -33.94
C GLU A 778 -26.07 -18.02 -33.77
N LEU A 779 -26.60 -16.84 -33.43
CA LEU A 779 -25.79 -15.64 -33.20
C LEU A 779 -24.83 -15.83 -32.02
N ALA A 780 -23.59 -15.37 -32.13
CA ALA A 780 -22.62 -15.35 -31.03
C ALA A 780 -23.00 -14.33 -29.94
N HIS A 781 -22.42 -14.48 -28.74
CA HIS A 781 -22.79 -13.73 -27.52
C HIS A 781 -22.68 -12.22 -27.71
N PHE A 782 -21.58 -11.75 -28.31
CA PHE A 782 -21.38 -10.34 -28.62
C PHE A 782 -22.56 -9.75 -29.41
N TYR A 783 -23.03 -10.46 -30.43
CA TYR A 783 -24.14 -9.99 -31.27
C TYR A 783 -25.48 -10.11 -30.55
N ARG A 784 -25.72 -11.19 -29.79
CA ARG A 784 -26.93 -11.35 -28.95
C ARG A 784 -27.07 -10.20 -27.95
N PHE A 785 -26.00 -9.84 -27.25
CA PHE A 785 -26.01 -8.68 -26.35
C PHE A 785 -26.16 -7.36 -27.10
N SER A 786 -25.58 -7.25 -28.30
CA SER A 786 -25.74 -6.06 -29.13
C SER A 786 -27.19 -5.87 -29.60
N GLU A 787 -27.92 -6.95 -29.89
CA GLU A 787 -29.36 -6.88 -30.21
C GLU A 787 -30.16 -6.23 -29.08
N ILE A 788 -29.80 -6.49 -27.82
CA ILE A 788 -30.46 -5.89 -26.64
C ILE A 788 -30.13 -4.41 -26.56
N VAL A 789 -28.86 -4.02 -26.74
CA VAL A 789 -28.40 -2.63 -26.65
C VAL A 789 -29.02 -1.77 -27.76
N GLU A 790 -29.08 -2.29 -28.98
CA GLU A 790 -29.68 -1.63 -30.14
C GLU A 790 -31.22 -1.72 -30.14
N GLY A 791 -31.79 -2.59 -29.30
CA GLY A 791 -33.23 -2.78 -29.13
C GLY A 791 -33.92 -3.42 -30.34
N ARG A 792 -33.17 -4.10 -31.21
CA ARG A 792 -33.66 -4.74 -32.45
C ARG A 792 -32.82 -5.97 -32.80
N ARG A 793 -33.46 -6.97 -33.40
CA ARG A 793 -32.78 -8.15 -33.94
C ARG A 793 -31.84 -7.80 -35.09
N LEU A 794 -30.71 -8.51 -35.17
CA LEU A 794 -29.76 -8.44 -36.27
C LEU A 794 -30.36 -9.11 -37.51
N VAL A 795 -30.20 -8.49 -38.68
CA VAL A 795 -30.69 -8.99 -39.96
C VAL A 795 -29.57 -8.95 -40.99
N PHE A 796 -29.36 -10.06 -41.68
CA PHE A 796 -28.47 -10.13 -42.84
C PHE A 796 -29.17 -9.58 -44.09
N HIS A 797 -28.47 -8.71 -44.83
CA HIS A 797 -28.92 -8.15 -46.10
C HIS A 797 -28.14 -8.77 -47.26
N PRO A 798 -28.73 -9.73 -48.01
CA PRO A 798 -28.01 -10.46 -49.06
C PRO A 798 -27.49 -9.57 -50.19
N GLU A 799 -28.18 -8.46 -50.47
CA GLU A 799 -27.83 -7.55 -51.56
C GLU A 799 -26.56 -6.74 -51.30
N THR A 800 -26.35 -6.33 -50.05
CA THR A 800 -25.18 -5.57 -49.62
C THR A 800 -24.14 -6.44 -48.95
N ARG A 801 -24.48 -7.70 -48.62
CA ARG A 801 -23.69 -8.63 -47.82
C ARG A 801 -23.26 -8.02 -46.47
N THR A 802 -24.16 -7.25 -45.86
CA THR A 802 -23.95 -6.57 -44.57
C THR A 802 -25.02 -6.97 -43.56
N PHE A 803 -24.76 -6.74 -42.28
CA PHE A 803 -25.74 -6.93 -41.22
C PHE A 803 -26.23 -5.58 -40.69
N SER A 804 -27.46 -5.52 -40.20
CA SER A 804 -27.94 -4.36 -39.46
C SER A 804 -28.97 -4.74 -38.41
N TYR A 805 -29.02 -4.01 -37.29
CA TYR A 805 -30.03 -4.14 -36.25
C TYR A 805 -31.39 -3.54 -36.69
N SER A 806 -31.97 -4.08 -37.75
CA SER A 806 -33.22 -3.61 -38.38
C SER A 806 -34.39 -4.57 -38.22
N GLY A 807 -34.19 -5.69 -37.53
CA GLY A 807 -35.20 -6.73 -37.35
C GLY A 807 -36.31 -6.35 -36.37
N SER A 808 -36.98 -7.38 -35.83
CA SER A 808 -38.04 -7.18 -34.83
C SER A 808 -37.49 -6.44 -33.61
N ARG A 809 -38.35 -5.61 -33.00
CA ARG A 809 -37.98 -4.80 -31.84
C ARG A 809 -37.83 -5.69 -30.60
N ILE A 810 -36.76 -5.50 -29.85
CA ILE A 810 -36.55 -6.07 -28.51
C ILE A 810 -36.86 -4.96 -27.49
N PRO A 811 -38.02 -4.98 -26.83
CA PRO A 811 -38.37 -3.96 -25.85
C PRO A 811 -37.59 -4.16 -24.54
N PHE A 812 -37.11 -3.06 -23.96
CA PHE A 812 -36.57 -3.01 -22.61
C PHE A 812 -37.37 -2.00 -21.77
N ASP A 813 -38.00 -2.50 -20.72
CA ASP A 813 -38.73 -1.72 -19.70
C ASP A 813 -37.90 -1.69 -18.39
N PRO A 814 -37.29 -0.54 -18.03
CA PRO A 814 -36.55 -0.39 -16.79
C PRO A 814 -37.39 -0.65 -15.53
N ASP A 815 -38.71 -0.36 -15.56
CA ASP A 815 -39.60 -0.60 -14.41
C ASP A 815 -39.88 -2.10 -14.20
N GLY A 816 -39.60 -2.91 -15.23
CA GLY A 816 -39.59 -4.36 -15.20
C GLY A 816 -38.41 -4.99 -14.45
N VAL A 817 -37.50 -4.19 -13.86
CA VAL A 817 -36.31 -4.66 -13.15
C VAL A 817 -36.39 -4.31 -11.66
N TRP A 818 -35.90 -5.17 -10.77
CA TRP A 818 -35.78 -4.87 -9.34
C TRP A 818 -34.70 -3.80 -9.09
N PRO A 819 -34.90 -2.87 -8.14
CA PRO A 819 -33.92 -1.86 -7.81
C PRO A 819 -32.82 -2.44 -6.91
N MET A 820 -32.16 -3.51 -7.36
CA MET A 820 -31.07 -4.16 -6.64
C MET A 820 -29.94 -3.15 -6.37
N LEU A 821 -29.34 -3.26 -5.19
CA LEU A 821 -28.06 -2.64 -4.84
C LEU A 821 -26.97 -3.09 -5.83
N ASP A 822 -26.22 -2.16 -6.41
CA ASP A 822 -25.07 -2.50 -7.26
C ASP A 822 -23.93 -3.11 -6.42
N ASP A 823 -23.28 -4.14 -6.96
CA ASP A 823 -22.18 -4.87 -6.34
C ASP A 823 -22.50 -5.33 -4.90
N PRO A 824 -23.53 -6.18 -4.74
CA PRO A 824 -23.97 -6.63 -3.43
C PRO A 824 -22.85 -7.39 -2.71
N ASP A 825 -22.55 -6.97 -1.50
CA ASP A 825 -21.59 -7.60 -0.60
C ASP A 825 -22.26 -7.79 0.77
N MET A 826 -22.03 -8.93 1.43
CA MET A 826 -22.58 -9.18 2.76
C MET A 826 -22.21 -8.08 3.77
N VAL A 827 -21.01 -7.50 3.66
CA VAL A 827 -20.54 -6.44 4.58
C VAL A 827 -21.33 -5.14 4.45
N LEU A 828 -22.04 -4.93 3.34
CA LEU A 828 -22.88 -3.76 3.12
C LEU A 828 -24.26 -3.90 3.77
N TYR A 829 -24.72 -5.13 4.05
CA TYR A 829 -26.04 -5.34 4.65
C TYR A 829 -26.01 -5.08 6.16
N PRO A 830 -27.03 -4.39 6.72
CA PRO A 830 -27.07 -4.15 8.15
C PRO A 830 -27.04 -5.46 8.97
N PRO A 831 -26.28 -5.52 10.08
CA PRO A 831 -26.23 -6.70 10.94
C PRO A 831 -27.63 -7.14 11.39
N GLY A 832 -27.91 -8.45 11.30
CA GLY A 832 -29.20 -9.04 11.66
C GLY A 832 -30.35 -8.74 10.68
N SER A 833 -30.10 -8.04 9.57
CA SER A 833 -31.12 -7.81 8.54
C SER A 833 -31.53 -9.10 7.82
N ARG A 834 -32.76 -9.14 7.30
CA ARG A 834 -33.21 -10.24 6.43
C ARG A 834 -32.33 -10.38 5.18
N ALA A 835 -31.84 -9.27 4.63
CA ALA A 835 -30.92 -9.27 3.50
C ALA A 835 -29.63 -10.03 3.82
N LEU A 836 -28.98 -9.74 4.96
CA LEU A 836 -27.77 -10.45 5.38
C LEU A 836 -28.02 -11.95 5.58
N ILE A 837 -29.09 -12.33 6.30
CA ILE A 837 -29.43 -13.75 6.54
C ILE A 837 -29.64 -14.52 5.22
N LEU A 838 -30.36 -13.91 4.27
CA LEU A 838 -30.60 -14.53 2.96
C LEU A 838 -29.34 -14.57 2.10
N ALA A 839 -28.46 -13.57 2.19
CA ALA A 839 -27.19 -13.54 1.47
C ALA A 839 -26.26 -14.66 1.97
N GLU A 840 -26.18 -14.87 3.28
CA GLU A 840 -25.44 -16.00 3.86
C GLU A 840 -26.03 -17.36 3.43
N GLN A 841 -27.36 -17.49 3.37
CA GLN A 841 -28.01 -18.70 2.87
C GLN A 841 -27.68 -18.96 1.40
N PHE A 842 -27.79 -17.92 0.56
CA PHE A 842 -27.40 -17.96 -0.84
C PHE A 842 -25.95 -18.45 -0.99
N SER A 843 -25.01 -17.87 -0.23
CA SER A 843 -23.60 -18.26 -0.28
C SER A 843 -23.34 -19.69 0.14
N ARG A 844 -24.04 -20.22 1.14
CA ARG A 844 -23.95 -21.65 1.50
C ARG A 844 -24.47 -22.56 0.39
N THR A 845 -25.59 -22.19 -0.26
CA THR A 845 -26.15 -22.94 -1.39
C THR A 845 -25.22 -22.90 -2.60
N TYR A 846 -24.65 -21.73 -2.91
CA TYR A 846 -23.70 -21.57 -3.99
C TYR A 846 -22.39 -22.34 -3.74
N GLN A 847 -21.85 -22.29 -2.51
CA GLN A 847 -20.70 -23.12 -2.14
C GLN A 847 -20.99 -24.63 -2.26
N ALA A 848 -22.21 -25.07 -1.94
CA ALA A 848 -22.62 -26.45 -2.15
C ALA A 848 -22.68 -26.82 -3.63
N LEU A 849 -23.16 -25.91 -4.50
CA LEU A 849 -23.13 -26.08 -5.95
C LEU A 849 -21.70 -26.27 -6.46
N LEU A 850 -20.76 -25.39 -6.08
CA LEU A 850 -19.35 -25.50 -6.49
C LEU A 850 -18.72 -26.82 -6.05
N LYS A 851 -19.01 -27.29 -4.82
CA LYS A 851 -18.59 -28.63 -4.36
C LYS A 851 -19.19 -29.76 -5.19
N GLY A 852 -20.45 -29.64 -5.58
CA GLY A 852 -21.12 -30.60 -6.47
C GLY A 852 -20.50 -30.64 -7.85
N LEU A 853 -20.19 -29.49 -8.44
CA LEU A 853 -19.47 -29.39 -9.71
C LEU A 853 -18.04 -29.93 -9.59
N HIS A 854 -17.34 -29.63 -8.49
CA HIS A 854 -16.01 -30.19 -8.23
C HIS A 854 -16.04 -31.72 -8.22
N ARG A 855 -17.03 -32.33 -7.55
CA ARG A 855 -17.22 -33.80 -7.57
C ARG A 855 -17.52 -34.32 -8.97
N THR A 856 -18.40 -33.63 -9.71
CA THR A 856 -18.79 -33.99 -11.08
C THR A 856 -17.58 -34.09 -12.00
N PHE A 857 -16.72 -33.06 -12.01
CA PHE A 857 -15.54 -33.00 -12.86
C PHE A 857 -14.30 -33.73 -12.30
N ASN A 858 -14.40 -34.38 -11.13
CA ASN A 858 -13.27 -35.09 -10.51
C ASN A 858 -13.53 -36.58 -10.24
N GLY A 859 -14.29 -37.24 -11.11
CA GLY A 859 -14.41 -38.71 -11.14
C GLY A 859 -15.81 -39.25 -10.92
N GLU A 860 -16.82 -38.39 -10.79
CA GLU A 860 -18.23 -38.80 -10.69
C GLU A 860 -19.12 -37.98 -11.65
N PRO A 861 -18.94 -38.09 -12.98
CA PRO A 861 -19.69 -37.27 -13.95
C PRO A 861 -21.21 -37.43 -13.85
N GLY A 862 -21.70 -38.57 -13.34
CA GLY A 862 -23.12 -38.79 -13.07
C GLY A 862 -23.73 -37.86 -11.99
N TYR A 863 -22.90 -37.23 -11.14
CA TYR A 863 -23.32 -36.29 -10.10
C TYR A 863 -23.82 -34.94 -10.66
N LEU A 864 -23.71 -34.74 -11.99
CA LEU A 864 -24.21 -33.55 -12.67
C LEU A 864 -25.70 -33.32 -12.41
N ARG A 865 -26.51 -34.37 -12.25
CA ARG A 865 -27.96 -34.24 -11.99
C ARG A 865 -28.24 -33.57 -10.65
N GLU A 866 -27.49 -33.94 -9.62
CA GLU A 866 -27.54 -33.33 -8.30
C GLU A 866 -27.04 -31.88 -8.35
N ALA A 867 -25.96 -31.61 -9.09
CA ALA A 867 -25.46 -30.25 -9.30
C ALA A 867 -26.49 -29.36 -10.00
N ILE A 868 -27.19 -29.86 -11.03
CA ILE A 868 -28.30 -29.15 -11.68
C ILE A 868 -29.43 -28.85 -10.68
N GLY A 869 -29.76 -29.79 -9.79
CA GLY A 869 -30.70 -29.54 -8.69
C GLY A 869 -30.29 -28.38 -7.78
N LEU A 870 -28.98 -28.25 -7.50
CA LEU A 870 -28.43 -27.12 -6.75
C LEU A 870 -28.47 -25.81 -7.56
N MET A 871 -28.31 -25.84 -8.90
CA MET A 871 -28.46 -24.65 -9.75
C MET A 871 -29.88 -24.04 -9.63
N TYR A 872 -30.93 -24.87 -9.63
CA TYR A 872 -32.29 -24.40 -9.36
C TYR A 872 -32.45 -23.80 -7.96
N SER A 873 -31.77 -24.37 -6.97
CA SER A 873 -31.79 -23.83 -5.60
C SER A 873 -31.11 -22.46 -5.53
N VAL A 874 -30.03 -22.24 -6.29
CA VAL A 874 -29.35 -20.94 -6.44
C VAL A 874 -30.28 -19.92 -7.11
N ASP A 875 -30.99 -20.27 -8.20
CA ASP A 875 -31.96 -19.38 -8.85
C ASP A 875 -33.05 -18.92 -7.88
N LEU A 876 -33.65 -19.85 -7.13
CA LEU A 876 -34.69 -19.54 -6.15
C LEU A 876 -34.17 -18.59 -5.05
N ALA A 877 -33.00 -18.88 -4.49
CA ALA A 877 -32.38 -18.06 -3.45
C ALA A 877 -32.03 -16.65 -3.97
N ALA A 878 -31.47 -16.54 -5.17
CA ALA A 878 -31.15 -15.24 -5.79
C ALA A 878 -32.41 -14.41 -6.04
N ARG A 879 -33.48 -15.01 -6.57
CA ARG A 879 -34.75 -14.30 -6.82
C ARG A 879 -35.41 -13.81 -5.54
N GLU A 880 -35.26 -14.52 -4.43
CA GLU A 880 -35.75 -14.07 -3.12
C GLU A 880 -34.94 -12.88 -2.60
N LEU A 881 -33.62 -12.86 -2.81
CA LEU A 881 -32.78 -11.69 -2.53
C LEU A 881 -33.25 -10.46 -3.30
N MET A 882 -33.47 -10.59 -4.62
CA MET A 882 -33.90 -9.48 -5.50
C MET A 882 -35.19 -8.79 -5.06
N ARG A 883 -36.05 -9.48 -4.31
CA ARG A 883 -37.32 -8.98 -3.77
C ARG A 883 -37.21 -8.45 -2.35
N THR A 884 -36.12 -8.75 -1.66
CA THR A 884 -35.91 -8.41 -0.26
C THR A 884 -35.30 -7.01 -0.17
N PRO A 885 -35.87 -6.07 0.61
CA PRO A 885 -35.24 -4.78 0.86
C PRO A 885 -33.83 -4.95 1.46
N SER A 886 -32.85 -4.18 0.99
CA SER A 886 -31.45 -4.26 1.44
C SER A 886 -31.26 -3.94 2.93
N GLY A 887 -32.21 -3.22 3.52
CA GLY A 887 -32.14 -2.71 4.89
C GLY A 887 -31.48 -1.34 5.02
N LEU A 888 -30.91 -0.78 3.95
CA LEU A 888 -30.21 0.52 3.92
C LEU A 888 -31.16 1.73 3.94
N LYS A 889 -32.47 1.50 3.79
CA LYS A 889 -33.53 2.54 3.79
C LYS A 889 -33.43 3.56 2.64
N ASP A 890 -32.75 3.20 1.55
CA ASP A 890 -32.61 3.99 0.32
C ASP A 890 -33.55 3.53 -0.82
N GLY A 891 -34.37 2.50 -0.56
CA GLY A 891 -35.28 1.91 -1.55
C GLY A 891 -34.67 0.79 -2.38
N SER A 892 -33.40 0.42 -2.14
CA SER A 892 -32.76 -0.69 -2.83
C SER A 892 -33.20 -2.07 -2.30
N THR A 893 -33.10 -3.09 -3.16
CA THR A 893 -33.23 -4.50 -2.77
C THR A 893 -31.86 -5.18 -2.68
N ALA A 894 -31.81 -6.31 -1.97
CA ALA A 894 -30.61 -7.15 -1.89
C ALA A 894 -30.35 -7.87 -3.22
N GLY A 895 -29.13 -8.33 -3.40
CA GLY A 895 -28.70 -9.11 -4.56
C GLY A 895 -27.80 -10.30 -4.18
N PRO A 896 -27.62 -11.26 -5.09
CA PRO A 896 -26.73 -12.41 -4.90
C PRO A 896 -25.27 -11.94 -4.84
N THR A 897 -24.57 -12.27 -3.76
CA THR A 897 -23.19 -11.79 -3.52
C THR A 897 -22.13 -12.67 -4.19
N PHE A 898 -22.47 -13.93 -4.52
CA PHE A 898 -21.55 -14.96 -5.04
C PHE A 898 -20.27 -15.17 -4.18
N GLN A 899 -20.31 -14.75 -2.91
CA GLN A 899 -19.21 -14.95 -1.95
C GLN A 899 -19.27 -16.36 -1.34
N LEU A 900 -18.13 -16.90 -0.95
CA LEU A 900 -18.04 -18.16 -0.22
C LEU A 900 -17.96 -17.89 1.28
N THR A 901 -18.61 -18.71 2.11
CA THR A 901 -18.52 -18.57 3.56
C THR A 901 -17.13 -19.00 4.04
N ALA A 902 -16.34 -18.06 4.57
CA ALA A 902 -15.04 -18.35 5.18
C ALA A 902 -15.20 -19.14 6.49
N PRO A 903 -14.23 -20.00 6.87
CA PRO A 903 -14.18 -20.57 8.20
C PRO A 903 -14.00 -19.43 9.23
N GLY A 904 -15.00 -19.19 10.09
CA GLY A 904 -14.89 -18.24 11.20
C GLY A 904 -15.94 -17.12 11.27
N MET A 905 -16.88 -17.02 10.32
CA MET A 905 -17.99 -16.04 10.38
C MET A 905 -19.25 -16.59 11.08
N VAL A 906 -19.11 -17.10 12.32
CA VAL A 906 -20.24 -17.36 13.23
C VAL A 906 -19.94 -16.81 14.62
#